data_AF-F2UGI0-F1
#
_entry.id   AF-F2UGI0-F1
#
_cell.length_a   1.000
_cell.length_b   1.000
_cell.length_c   1.000
_cell.angle_alpha   90.00
_cell.angle_beta   90.00
_cell.angle_gamma   90.00
#
_symmetry.space_group_name_H-M   'P 1'
#
loop_
_entity.id
_entity.type
_entity.pdbx_description
1 polymer ?
#
loop_
_entity_poly.entity_id
_entity_poly.type
_entity_poly.pdbx_seq_one_letter_code
_entity_poly.pdbx_strand_id
1 'polypeptide(L)'
;MTSGIRRPRRRTATMMTSVVLVLFLLVAVAVVACSGSRFTVATRATASKRVPKGAVPSNVQCDGRAGKGTVAVESASSSSLLVSWDTPAAGEFDAFYVAVGEPNTLSGRPYYAVPTTNTSVVVLDLMPATTYELTLYYHRAALPSFVWGWEALNETITCATASTHQAEAQLKRTTGPHPSSFKISLSMPPFARANVTTAAASQSVEIRTLSLGDAVNWSHHTFFRVSATCVGQPVAACWELQSGAPAKDSASATHACVSPKHLHHTEATCEATITQLNPSTAYMVVAVSHGPPSPTVIAVDVMFTQASKQTRFDELFRISEYTLDLDFLENHNSATPDALAAYLSHGTPLNTSTFWPNSTAHDWDMCQSTLSRVCGHVRGRAFDCMACATNYHDDIARVCGGNFTSRDDPFEGFAVHFFCGIGWPESLVMNSTIAQYCVESQPVPGGGFDRGYAQYLSCNSDETDYLGNKPIDPTCICWVYDDRVISQQNASELHRHCDFNHREPYVNETTCNCGPNGQLILPDNPSARYVGISPVLLPYGFWLDKAPPSSYPVSVNCGDNFSTPRMGSCGLTQSLGENGCTWRMLPRVRMLFGPDLMHAGWNPNPPADTLTNMTATEANVRAFQRAVATVETRLKPRCCGC
;
A
#
# COMPACT_ATOMS: atom_id res chain seq x y z
N MET A 1 61.00 -23.42 49.34
CA MET A 1 60.39 -24.05 50.53
C MET A 1 58.89 -24.15 50.29
N THR A 2 58.36 -25.35 50.50
CA THR A 2 57.12 -25.92 49.96
C THR A 2 55.92 -25.83 50.91
N SER A 3 54.74 -25.53 50.40
CA SER A 3 53.44 -26.13 50.77
C SER A 3 52.41 -25.72 49.70
N GLY A 4 51.44 -26.49 49.22
CA GLY A 4 50.94 -27.81 49.59
C GLY A 4 49.46 -27.96 49.20
N ILE A 5 49.22 -28.32 47.93
CA ILE A 5 48.16 -29.20 47.37
C ILE A 5 46.79 -29.32 48.10
N ARG A 6 45.68 -29.11 47.35
CA ARG A 6 44.60 -30.12 47.14
C ARG A 6 43.54 -29.69 46.09
N ARG A 7 43.39 -30.51 45.04
CA ARG A 7 42.23 -30.59 44.11
C ARG A 7 41.23 -31.64 44.63
N PRO A 8 39.92 -31.53 44.33
CA PRO A 8 39.02 -32.69 44.33
C PRO A 8 38.79 -33.27 42.92
N ARG A 9 38.49 -34.56 42.94
CA ARG A 9 38.45 -35.53 41.84
C ARG A 9 37.12 -35.55 41.08
N ARG A 10 37.23 -35.92 39.80
CA ARG A 10 36.17 -36.55 38.97
C ARG A 10 35.68 -37.86 39.60
N ARG A 11 34.38 -38.14 39.47
CA ARG A 11 33.84 -39.51 39.39
C ARG A 11 32.90 -39.62 38.18
N THR A 12 33.20 -40.61 37.36
CA THR A 12 32.39 -41.22 36.31
C THR A 12 31.38 -42.20 36.91
N ALA A 13 30.18 -42.30 36.33
CA ALA A 13 29.36 -43.50 36.35
C ALA A 13 28.43 -43.55 35.13
N THR A 14 28.18 -44.76 34.66
CA THR A 14 27.70 -45.19 33.35
C THR A 14 26.25 -45.68 33.42
N MET A 15 25.53 -45.58 32.29
CA MET A 15 24.38 -46.39 31.80
C MET A 15 23.15 -46.69 32.70
N MET A 16 21.95 -46.32 32.22
CA MET A 16 20.91 -47.30 31.81
C MET A 16 19.70 -46.66 31.09
N THR A 17 19.47 -47.19 29.90
CA THR A 17 18.23 -47.42 29.13
C THR A 17 16.85 -47.28 29.82
N SER A 18 15.94 -46.60 29.09
CA SER A 18 14.49 -46.79 28.95
C SER A 18 13.53 -46.57 30.14
N VAL A 19 12.54 -45.68 29.96
CA VAL A 19 11.09 -46.01 29.84
C VAL A 19 10.28 -44.71 29.68
N VAL A 20 9.32 -44.78 28.75
CA VAL A 20 8.28 -43.81 28.39
C VAL A 20 7.37 -43.44 29.57
N LEU A 21 7.07 -42.16 29.77
CA LEU A 21 5.76 -41.74 30.29
C LEU A 21 5.37 -40.34 29.78
N VAL A 22 4.30 -40.33 28.99
CA VAL A 22 3.55 -39.16 28.53
C VAL A 22 2.70 -38.64 29.69
N LEU A 23 2.70 -37.33 29.95
CA LEU A 23 1.67 -36.68 30.76
C LEU A 23 1.11 -35.45 30.03
N PHE A 24 -0.13 -35.60 29.57
CA PHE A 24 -1.01 -34.52 29.13
C PHE A 24 -1.53 -33.74 30.34
N LEU A 25 -1.54 -32.41 30.27
CA LEU A 25 -2.33 -31.57 31.17
C LEU A 25 -3.66 -31.21 30.51
N LEU A 26 -4.74 -31.58 31.22
CA LEU A 26 -6.14 -31.31 30.92
C LEU A 26 -6.50 -29.85 31.20
N VAL A 27 -7.24 -29.22 30.28
CA VAL A 27 -8.22 -28.17 30.61
C VAL A 27 -9.59 -28.68 30.21
N ALA A 28 -10.49 -28.71 31.18
CA ALA A 28 -11.81 -29.30 31.12
C ALA A 28 -12.80 -28.43 30.33
N VAL A 29 -13.55 -29.04 29.41
CA VAL A 29 -14.79 -28.50 28.86
C VAL A 29 -15.93 -29.36 29.40
N ALA A 30 -16.87 -28.75 30.11
CA ALA A 30 -18.11 -29.39 30.52
C ALA A 30 -19.05 -29.52 29.32
N VAL A 31 -19.38 -30.75 28.93
CA VAL A 31 -20.44 -31.07 27.95
C VAL A 31 -21.54 -31.85 28.67
N VAL A 32 -22.72 -31.23 28.76
CA VAL A 32 -23.98 -31.92 29.04
C VAL A 32 -24.37 -32.67 27.77
N ALA A 33 -24.50 -33.99 27.88
CA ALA A 33 -24.92 -34.86 26.79
C ALA A 33 -26.44 -34.74 26.53
N CYS A 34 -26.80 -34.48 25.27
CA CYS A 34 -28.05 -34.94 24.69
C CYS A 34 -27.73 -35.65 23.36
N SER A 35 -28.42 -36.77 23.17
CA SER A 35 -28.14 -37.85 22.23
C SER A 35 -28.48 -37.54 20.77
N GLY A 36 -27.65 -38.09 19.88
CA GLY A 36 -28.11 -38.70 18.63
C GLY A 36 -28.16 -37.81 17.38
N SER A 37 -27.01 -37.68 16.70
CA SER A 37 -26.90 -37.66 15.22
C SER A 37 -25.42 -37.70 14.83
N ARG A 38 -25.04 -38.59 13.89
CA ARG A 38 -23.72 -38.54 13.24
C ARG A 38 -23.74 -37.41 12.22
N PHE A 39 -22.86 -36.43 12.36
CA PHE A 39 -22.59 -35.46 11.31
C PHE A 39 -21.20 -35.73 10.72
N THR A 40 -21.15 -35.90 9.40
CA THR A 40 -19.92 -35.75 8.62
C THR A 40 -19.74 -34.24 8.38
N VAL A 41 -18.68 -33.65 8.92
CA VAL A 41 -18.30 -32.27 8.56
C VAL A 41 -17.59 -32.34 7.22
N ALA A 42 -18.31 -32.01 6.15
CA ALA A 42 -17.72 -31.65 4.87
C ALA A 42 -17.66 -30.12 4.80
N THR A 43 -16.46 -29.55 4.85
CA THR A 43 -16.24 -28.15 4.50
C THR A 43 -16.38 -28.01 2.99
N ARG A 44 -17.55 -27.54 2.54
CA ARG A 44 -17.76 -27.10 1.17
C ARG A 44 -17.49 -25.60 1.14
N ALA A 45 -16.37 -25.20 0.56
CA ALA A 45 -16.19 -23.81 0.14
C ALA A 45 -17.30 -23.49 -0.86
N THR A 46 -18.27 -22.69 -0.44
CA THR A 46 -19.27 -22.14 -1.35
C THR A 46 -18.60 -21.04 -2.15
N ALA A 47 -18.33 -21.32 -3.44
CA ALA A 47 -18.04 -20.29 -4.42
C ALA A 47 -19.07 -19.16 -4.28
N SER A 48 -18.57 -17.92 -4.22
CA SER A 48 -19.40 -16.72 -4.24
C SER A 48 -20.44 -16.84 -5.35
N LYS A 49 -21.73 -16.76 -5.00
CA LYS A 49 -22.80 -16.71 -6.00
C LYS A 49 -22.62 -15.41 -6.79
N ARG A 50 -22.33 -15.58 -8.09
CA ARG A 50 -22.26 -14.53 -9.11
C ARG A 50 -23.35 -13.48 -8.87
N VAL A 51 -22.94 -12.23 -8.66
CA VAL A 51 -23.84 -11.09 -8.87
C VAL A 51 -24.20 -11.12 -10.37
N PRO A 52 -25.48 -10.95 -10.75
CA PRO A 52 -25.84 -10.83 -12.15
C PRO A 52 -25.07 -9.65 -12.75
N LYS A 53 -24.42 -9.83 -13.91
CA LYS A 53 -23.79 -8.74 -14.67
C LYS A 53 -24.82 -7.62 -14.81
N GLY A 54 -24.60 -6.50 -14.13
CA GLY A 54 -25.39 -5.30 -14.34
C GLY A 54 -25.19 -4.85 -15.78
N ALA A 55 -26.25 -4.35 -16.43
CA ALA A 55 -26.06 -3.66 -17.70
C ALA A 55 -25.21 -2.41 -17.42
N VAL A 56 -24.00 -2.39 -17.98
CA VAL A 56 -23.16 -1.19 -18.03
C VAL A 56 -23.99 -0.11 -18.75
N PRO A 57 -24.16 1.09 -18.17
CA PRO A 57 -24.88 2.18 -18.82
C PRO A 57 -24.38 2.38 -20.26
N SER A 58 -25.27 2.64 -21.22
CA SER A 58 -24.92 2.68 -22.66
C SER A 58 -23.91 3.76 -23.05
N ASN A 59 -23.54 4.65 -22.12
CA ASN A 59 -22.54 5.70 -22.24
C ASN A 59 -21.16 5.30 -21.67
N VAL A 60 -21.02 4.11 -21.10
CA VAL A 60 -19.75 3.58 -20.59
C VAL A 60 -19.28 2.52 -21.59
N GLN A 61 -18.28 2.89 -22.38
CA GLN A 61 -17.65 1.99 -23.34
C GLN A 61 -16.41 1.41 -22.69
N CYS A 62 -16.45 0.09 -22.47
CA CYS A 62 -15.31 -0.69 -22.03
C CYS A 62 -14.97 -1.69 -23.12
N ASP A 63 -13.84 -1.48 -23.78
CA ASP A 63 -13.35 -2.34 -24.85
C ASP A 63 -12.21 -3.21 -24.29
N GLY A 64 -12.40 -4.53 -24.34
CA GLY A 64 -11.41 -5.51 -23.92
C GLY A 64 -11.59 -6.84 -24.65
N ARG A 65 -10.50 -7.44 -25.13
CA ARG A 65 -10.51 -8.79 -25.71
C ARG A 65 -10.54 -9.82 -24.58
N ALA A 66 -11.40 -10.82 -24.71
CA ALA A 66 -11.48 -11.93 -23.76
C ALA A 66 -10.19 -12.80 -23.84
N GLY A 67 -9.23 -12.53 -22.96
CA GLY A 67 -8.08 -13.39 -22.67
C GLY A 67 -8.39 -14.45 -21.60
N LYS A 68 -7.40 -15.28 -21.24
CA LYS A 68 -7.50 -16.22 -20.11
C LYS A 68 -7.63 -15.44 -18.80
N GLY A 69 -8.81 -15.46 -18.20
CA GLY A 69 -9.18 -14.59 -17.08
C GLY A 69 -9.85 -13.32 -17.59
N THR A 70 -11.15 -13.16 -17.35
CA THR A 70 -11.88 -11.97 -17.81
C THR A 70 -11.87 -10.91 -16.72
N VAL A 71 -11.05 -9.87 -16.89
CA VAL A 71 -11.24 -8.60 -16.18
C VAL A 71 -12.45 -7.90 -16.79
N ALA A 72 -13.36 -7.43 -15.95
CA ALA A 72 -14.56 -6.73 -16.35
C ALA A 72 -14.76 -5.47 -15.49
N VAL A 73 -15.24 -4.40 -16.12
CA VAL A 73 -15.79 -3.27 -15.38
C VAL A 73 -17.28 -3.50 -15.23
N GLU A 74 -17.70 -3.75 -13.98
CA GLU A 74 -19.09 -4.06 -13.62
C GLU A 74 -19.96 -2.80 -13.57
N SER A 75 -19.36 -1.66 -13.20
CA SER A 75 -20.03 -0.36 -13.19
C SER A 75 -19.03 0.78 -13.28
N ALA A 76 -19.44 1.90 -13.87
CA ALA A 76 -18.68 3.14 -13.88
C ALA A 76 -19.55 4.30 -13.42
N SER A 77 -18.95 5.25 -12.69
CA SER A 77 -19.52 6.56 -12.41
C SER A 77 -18.68 7.66 -13.06
N SER A 78 -19.02 8.92 -12.83
CA SER A 78 -18.17 10.06 -13.21
C SER A 78 -16.82 10.11 -12.50
N SER A 79 -16.57 9.30 -11.45
CA SER A 79 -15.29 9.33 -10.73
C SER A 79 -14.82 7.99 -10.18
N SER A 80 -15.43 6.89 -10.61
CA SER A 80 -15.02 5.55 -10.16
C SER A 80 -15.32 4.46 -11.19
N LEU A 81 -14.59 3.36 -11.09
CA LEU A 81 -14.81 2.11 -11.83
C LEU A 81 -14.81 0.95 -10.84
N LEU A 82 -15.85 0.11 -10.85
CA LEU A 82 -15.85 -1.17 -10.16
C LEU A 82 -15.27 -2.22 -11.11
N VAL A 83 -14.07 -2.70 -10.80
CA VAL A 83 -13.34 -3.69 -11.60
C VAL A 83 -13.43 -5.04 -10.90
N SER A 84 -13.72 -6.11 -11.65
CA SER A 84 -13.74 -7.48 -11.15
C SER A 84 -13.06 -8.44 -12.11
N TRP A 85 -12.60 -9.59 -11.64
CA TRP A 85 -11.98 -10.62 -12.47
C TRP A 85 -12.23 -12.02 -11.95
N ASP A 86 -12.09 -13.00 -12.84
CA ASP A 86 -12.08 -14.42 -12.50
C ASP A 86 -10.65 -14.87 -12.16
N THR A 87 -10.46 -15.58 -11.03
CA THR A 87 -9.15 -16.14 -10.66
C THR A 87 -9.01 -17.61 -11.07
N PRO A 88 -7.88 -18.02 -11.69
CA PRO A 88 -7.66 -19.38 -12.17
C PRO A 88 -7.78 -20.52 -11.13
N ALA A 89 -7.43 -20.27 -9.86
CA ALA A 89 -7.65 -21.20 -8.74
C ALA A 89 -7.49 -20.46 -7.39
N ALA A 90 -8.26 -20.84 -6.37
CA ALA A 90 -8.08 -20.31 -5.03
C ALA A 90 -6.74 -20.79 -4.43
N GLY A 91 -5.98 -19.86 -3.84
CA GLY A 91 -4.71 -20.15 -3.15
C GLY A 91 -3.44 -20.12 -4.02
N GLU A 92 -3.56 -19.83 -5.32
CA GLU A 92 -2.40 -19.61 -6.20
C GLU A 92 -1.83 -18.19 -6.08
N PHE A 93 -2.69 -17.23 -5.76
CA PHE A 93 -2.38 -15.80 -5.68
C PHE A 93 -2.66 -15.28 -4.28
N ASP A 94 -1.81 -14.39 -3.80
CA ASP A 94 -1.91 -13.75 -2.49
C ASP A 94 -2.21 -12.24 -2.57
N ALA A 95 -1.91 -11.59 -3.70
CA ALA A 95 -2.24 -10.19 -3.94
C ALA A 95 -2.50 -9.86 -5.41
N PHE A 96 -3.21 -8.75 -5.61
CA PHE A 96 -3.50 -8.14 -6.90
C PHE A 96 -3.35 -6.62 -6.80
N TYR A 97 -3.13 -5.97 -7.95
CA TYR A 97 -3.44 -4.55 -8.07
C TYR A 97 -3.94 -4.21 -9.47
N VAL A 98 -4.85 -3.22 -9.53
CA VAL A 98 -5.28 -2.64 -10.80
C VAL A 98 -4.44 -1.39 -11.05
N ALA A 99 -3.63 -1.42 -12.09
CA ALA A 99 -2.86 -0.29 -12.59
C ALA A 99 -3.70 0.54 -13.56
N VAL A 100 -3.67 1.86 -13.41
CA VAL A 100 -4.50 2.81 -14.14
C VAL A 100 -3.59 3.79 -14.89
N GLY A 101 -3.75 3.84 -16.20
CA GLY A 101 -3.04 4.73 -17.12
C GLY A 101 -4.00 5.46 -18.06
N GLU A 102 -3.43 6.26 -18.96
CA GLU A 102 -4.14 6.99 -20.00
C GLU A 102 -3.81 6.38 -21.38
N PRO A 103 -4.81 6.17 -22.25
CA PRO A 103 -4.59 5.67 -23.59
C PRO A 103 -3.64 6.55 -24.40
N ASN A 104 -2.77 5.92 -25.19
CA ASN A 104 -1.87 6.59 -26.14
C ASN A 104 -0.89 7.60 -25.51
N THR A 105 -0.62 7.52 -24.21
CA THR A 105 0.50 8.25 -23.63
C THR A 105 1.81 7.62 -24.10
N LEU A 106 2.80 8.46 -24.46
CA LEU A 106 4.12 8.01 -24.95
C LEU A 106 4.83 7.03 -23.99
N SER A 107 4.41 6.99 -22.73
CA SER A 107 4.94 6.07 -21.73
C SER A 107 4.11 4.79 -21.56
N GLY A 108 2.80 4.79 -21.82
CA GLY A 108 1.91 3.67 -21.48
C GLY A 108 1.97 3.27 -19.99
N ARG A 109 2.52 4.16 -19.14
CA ARG A 109 2.81 3.85 -17.74
C ARG A 109 1.60 4.18 -16.87
N PRO A 110 1.25 3.30 -15.92
CA PRO A 110 0.19 3.60 -14.99
C PRO A 110 0.65 4.69 -14.03
N TYR A 111 -0.21 5.63 -13.65
CA TYR A 111 0.10 6.68 -12.66
C TYR A 111 -0.71 6.51 -11.38
N TYR A 112 -1.53 5.48 -11.32
CA TYR A 112 -2.37 5.16 -10.17
C TYR A 112 -2.57 3.65 -10.08
N ALA A 113 -2.56 3.12 -8.86
CA ALA A 113 -2.77 1.71 -8.60
C ALA A 113 -3.62 1.51 -7.35
N VAL A 114 -4.40 0.43 -7.38
CA VAL A 114 -5.27 0.05 -6.26
C VAL A 114 -4.98 -1.40 -5.87
N PRO A 115 -4.25 -1.63 -4.77
CA PRO A 115 -3.97 -2.98 -4.28
C PRO A 115 -5.21 -3.63 -3.67
N THR A 116 -5.30 -4.95 -3.78
CA THR A 116 -6.34 -5.75 -3.15
C THR A 116 -5.93 -7.22 -3.04
N THR A 117 -6.47 -7.92 -2.06
CA THR A 117 -6.40 -9.39 -1.98
C THR A 117 -7.67 -10.06 -2.52
N ASN A 118 -8.67 -9.26 -2.91
CA ASN A 118 -9.94 -9.72 -3.46
C ASN A 118 -9.92 -9.78 -4.98
N THR A 119 -10.90 -10.46 -5.57
CA THR A 119 -11.07 -10.55 -7.04
C THR A 119 -11.89 -9.39 -7.63
N SER A 120 -12.04 -8.32 -6.86
CA SER A 120 -12.71 -7.10 -7.29
C SER A 120 -12.20 -5.92 -6.48
N VAL A 121 -12.19 -4.74 -7.09
CA VAL A 121 -11.76 -3.49 -6.47
C VAL A 121 -12.51 -2.31 -7.08
N VAL A 122 -12.75 -1.27 -6.29
CA VAL A 122 -13.24 0.00 -6.80
C VAL A 122 -12.07 0.94 -7.01
N VAL A 123 -11.85 1.32 -8.26
CA VAL A 123 -10.90 2.37 -8.65
C VAL A 123 -11.60 3.71 -8.48
N LEU A 124 -10.97 4.62 -7.73
CA LEU A 124 -11.57 5.86 -7.27
C LEU A 124 -10.80 7.08 -7.69
N ASP A 125 -11.40 8.24 -7.45
CA ASP A 125 -10.81 9.55 -7.71
C ASP A 125 -10.43 9.73 -9.18
N LEU A 126 -11.22 9.13 -10.08
CA LEU A 126 -11.04 9.30 -11.51
C LEU A 126 -11.69 10.61 -11.96
N MET A 127 -11.10 11.24 -12.97
CA MET A 127 -11.70 12.36 -13.68
C MET A 127 -12.92 11.90 -14.50
N PRO A 128 -13.98 12.73 -14.61
CA PRO A 128 -15.17 12.42 -15.40
C PRO A 128 -14.92 12.47 -16.90
N ALA A 129 -15.76 11.78 -17.67
CA ALA A 129 -15.67 11.70 -19.14
C ALA A 129 -14.26 11.36 -19.65
N THR A 130 -13.48 10.60 -18.87
CA THR A 130 -12.07 10.33 -19.14
C THR A 130 -11.91 8.85 -19.42
N THR A 131 -11.15 8.53 -20.47
CA THR A 131 -10.84 7.15 -20.84
C THR A 131 -9.55 6.72 -20.17
N TYR A 132 -9.57 5.56 -19.53
CA TYR A 132 -8.44 4.97 -18.83
C TYR A 132 -8.06 3.64 -19.43
N GLU A 133 -6.77 3.32 -19.35
CA GLU A 133 -6.23 1.98 -19.55
C GLU A 133 -6.07 1.31 -18.20
N LEU A 134 -6.69 0.14 -18.03
CA LEU A 134 -6.59 -0.66 -16.80
C LEU A 134 -5.83 -1.95 -17.11
N THR A 135 -4.79 -2.21 -16.33
CA THR A 135 -4.04 -3.47 -16.39
C THR A 135 -4.07 -4.12 -15.03
N LEU A 136 -4.52 -5.37 -14.95
CA LEU A 136 -4.55 -6.12 -13.71
C LEU A 136 -3.23 -6.88 -13.55
N TYR A 137 -2.57 -6.67 -12.43
CA TYR A 137 -1.40 -7.42 -12.03
C TYR A 137 -1.75 -8.35 -10.87
N TYR A 138 -1.09 -9.50 -10.82
CA TYR A 138 -1.18 -10.45 -9.73
C TYR A 138 0.20 -10.85 -9.23
N HIS A 139 0.26 -11.22 -7.97
CA HIS A 139 1.43 -11.84 -7.36
C HIS A 139 1.08 -13.30 -6.99
N ARG A 140 2.03 -14.20 -7.23
CA ARG A 140 1.86 -15.63 -6.93
C ARG A 140 2.28 -15.91 -5.50
N ALA A 141 1.45 -16.62 -4.75
CA ALA A 141 1.71 -16.97 -3.35
C ALA A 141 2.97 -17.86 -3.14
N ALA A 142 3.46 -18.49 -4.21
CA ALA A 142 4.67 -19.31 -4.19
C ALA A 142 5.97 -18.49 -4.31
N LEU A 143 5.89 -17.22 -4.70
CA LEU A 143 7.06 -16.36 -4.82
C LEU A 143 7.51 -15.86 -3.43
N PRO A 144 8.82 -15.72 -3.21
CA PRO A 144 9.35 -15.39 -1.89
C PRO A 144 9.20 -13.91 -1.50
N SER A 145 8.73 -13.04 -2.41
CA SER A 145 8.90 -11.59 -2.32
C SER A 145 7.85 -10.84 -3.14
N PHE A 146 7.16 -9.85 -2.53
CA PHE A 146 6.21 -8.94 -3.20
C PHE A 146 6.91 -7.84 -3.98
N VAL A 147 8.22 -7.80 -3.88
CA VAL A 147 9.03 -6.80 -4.56
C VAL A 147 9.09 -7.12 -6.05
N TRP A 148 9.10 -8.40 -6.44
CA TRP A 148 9.20 -8.87 -7.82
C TRP A 148 8.18 -9.95 -8.19
N GLY A 149 8.12 -10.26 -9.48
CA GLY A 149 7.27 -11.35 -10.00
C GLY A 149 5.79 -11.00 -10.08
N TRP A 150 5.48 -9.70 -10.13
CA TRP A 150 4.19 -9.23 -10.58
C TRP A 150 4.01 -9.56 -12.05
N GLU A 151 2.88 -10.18 -12.36
CA GLU A 151 2.54 -10.59 -13.72
C GLU A 151 1.20 -9.95 -14.11
N ALA A 152 1.10 -9.46 -15.34
CA ALA A 152 -0.17 -8.99 -15.87
C ALA A 152 -1.10 -10.18 -16.15
N LEU A 153 -2.32 -10.19 -15.59
CA LEU A 153 -3.30 -11.25 -15.81
C LEU A 153 -3.85 -11.26 -17.23
N ASN A 154 -3.98 -10.08 -17.84
CA ASN A 154 -4.68 -9.89 -19.09
C ASN A 154 -4.05 -8.79 -19.95
N GLU A 155 -4.52 -8.70 -21.20
CA GLU A 155 -4.33 -7.50 -22.03
C GLU A 155 -5.05 -6.31 -21.38
N THR A 156 -4.44 -5.14 -21.47
CA THR A 156 -4.99 -3.86 -21.00
C THR A 156 -6.42 -3.66 -21.51
N ILE A 157 -7.34 -3.29 -20.61
CA ILE A 157 -8.72 -2.92 -20.97
C ILE A 157 -8.85 -1.40 -21.00
N THR A 158 -9.59 -0.88 -21.95
CA THR A 158 -9.86 0.56 -22.05
C THR A 158 -11.27 0.84 -21.59
N CYS A 159 -11.44 1.75 -20.63
CA CYS A 159 -12.74 2.07 -20.05
C CYS A 159 -12.88 3.57 -19.79
N ALA A 160 -14.05 4.13 -20.14
CA ALA A 160 -14.37 5.52 -19.86
C ALA A 160 -15.22 5.69 -18.59
N THR A 161 -14.89 6.69 -17.77
CA THR A 161 -15.81 7.20 -16.74
C THR A 161 -16.98 7.95 -17.40
N ALA A 162 -18.11 7.99 -16.71
CA ALA A 162 -19.29 8.70 -17.21
C ALA A 162 -19.06 10.23 -17.23
N SER A 163 -19.76 10.93 -18.13
CA SER A 163 -19.69 12.40 -18.21
C SER A 163 -20.51 13.10 -17.13
N THR A 164 -20.04 14.23 -16.60
CA THR A 164 -20.79 15.09 -15.68
C THR A 164 -22.02 15.78 -16.29
N HIS A 165 -22.16 15.78 -17.62
CA HIS A 165 -23.23 16.48 -18.33
C HIS A 165 -24.56 15.74 -18.41
N GLN A 166 -24.58 14.43 -18.14
CA GLN A 166 -25.79 13.86 -17.60
C GLN A 166 -25.82 14.32 -16.16
N ALA A 167 -26.85 15.07 -15.78
CA ALA A 167 -27.00 15.49 -14.41
C ALA A 167 -27.09 14.19 -13.57
N GLU A 168 -25.96 13.75 -13.05
CA GLU A 168 -25.87 12.52 -12.29
C GLU A 168 -26.48 12.80 -10.92
N ALA A 169 -26.98 11.75 -10.28
CA ALA A 169 -27.38 11.87 -8.90
C ALA A 169 -26.15 12.30 -8.08
N GLN A 170 -26.14 13.53 -7.56
CA GLN A 170 -25.02 14.04 -6.80
C GLN A 170 -25.17 13.60 -5.36
N LEU A 171 -24.26 12.76 -4.90
CA LEU A 171 -24.05 12.53 -3.49
C LEU A 171 -23.24 13.70 -2.94
N LYS A 172 -23.83 14.45 -2.02
CA LYS A 172 -23.19 15.54 -1.28
C LYS A 172 -23.13 15.18 0.19
N ARG A 173 -21.94 15.28 0.77
CA ARG A 173 -21.74 15.11 2.21
C ARG A 173 -21.86 16.44 2.94
N THR A 174 -22.48 16.40 4.11
CA THR A 174 -22.41 17.44 5.14
C THR A 174 -22.14 16.81 6.50
N THR A 175 -21.59 17.59 7.43
CA THR A 175 -21.36 17.14 8.81
C THR A 175 -22.68 16.75 9.48
N GLY A 176 -22.71 15.57 10.07
CA GLY A 176 -23.87 15.09 10.83
C GLY A 176 -23.94 15.75 12.20
N PRO A 177 -25.05 15.56 12.93
CA PRO A 177 -25.25 16.14 14.26
C PRO A 177 -24.30 15.56 15.33
N HIS A 178 -23.68 14.41 15.07
CA HIS A 178 -22.74 13.75 15.97
C HIS A 178 -21.39 13.50 15.30
N PRO A 179 -20.28 13.41 16.08
CA PRO A 179 -18.97 13.07 15.55
C PRO A 179 -18.98 11.77 14.74
N SER A 180 -19.76 10.77 15.19
CA SER A 180 -19.96 9.46 14.53
C SER A 180 -21.11 9.40 13.53
N SER A 181 -21.44 10.54 12.93
CA SER A 181 -22.49 10.64 11.92
C SER A 181 -22.12 11.61 10.83
N PHE A 182 -22.65 11.37 9.63
CA PHE A 182 -22.66 12.37 8.57
C PHE A 182 -23.99 12.31 7.84
N LYS A 183 -24.32 13.44 7.22
CA LYS A 183 -25.52 13.60 6.43
C LYS A 183 -25.13 13.52 4.97
N ILE A 184 -25.76 12.60 4.25
CA ILE A 184 -25.69 12.49 2.81
C ILE A 184 -26.92 13.18 2.24
N SER A 185 -26.73 13.99 1.20
CA SER A 185 -27.80 14.50 0.36
C SER A 185 -27.58 13.95 -1.05
N LEU A 186 -28.50 13.13 -1.55
CA LEU A 186 -28.56 12.68 -2.93
C LEU A 186 -29.46 13.65 -3.70
N SER A 187 -28.87 14.48 -4.56
CA SER A 187 -29.60 15.36 -5.46
C SER A 187 -29.76 14.67 -6.80
N MET A 188 -30.98 14.28 -7.14
CA MET A 188 -31.30 13.71 -8.45
C MET A 188 -31.50 14.85 -9.46
N PRO A 189 -31.01 14.70 -10.70
CA PRO A 189 -31.31 15.64 -11.76
C PRO A 189 -32.81 15.76 -12.04
N PRO A 190 -33.28 16.88 -12.61
CA PRO A 190 -34.60 16.90 -13.22
C PRO A 190 -34.60 15.92 -14.40
N PHE A 191 -35.43 14.87 -14.32
CA PHE A 191 -35.58 13.90 -15.40
C PHE A 191 -36.01 14.63 -16.68
N ALA A 192 -35.21 14.50 -17.74
CA ALA A 192 -35.61 14.95 -19.08
C ALA A 192 -36.91 14.23 -19.47
N ARG A 193 -37.88 14.97 -20.02
CA ARG A 193 -39.21 14.43 -20.41
C ARG A 193 -39.04 13.25 -21.38
N ALA A 194 -39.05 12.03 -20.86
CA ALA A 194 -39.34 10.87 -21.68
C ALA A 194 -40.86 10.85 -21.87
N ASN A 195 -41.33 10.96 -23.12
CA ASN A 195 -42.73 10.76 -23.47
C ASN A 195 -43.12 9.29 -23.24
N VAL A 196 -43.29 8.90 -21.98
CA VAL A 196 -43.69 7.53 -21.60
C VAL A 196 -45.19 7.55 -21.35
N THR A 197 -45.95 7.03 -22.31
CA THR A 197 -47.42 6.88 -22.27
C THR A 197 -47.87 5.55 -21.65
N THR A 198 -46.97 4.75 -21.09
CA THR A 198 -47.27 3.46 -20.46
C THR A 198 -47.07 3.51 -18.94
N ALA A 199 -47.84 2.67 -18.23
CA ALA A 199 -47.98 2.67 -16.77
C ALA A 199 -46.64 2.84 -16.03
N ALA A 200 -46.56 3.90 -15.22
CA ALA A 200 -45.36 4.30 -14.50
C ALA A 200 -44.79 3.16 -13.64
N ALA A 201 -43.66 2.60 -14.07
CA ALA A 201 -42.84 1.73 -13.24
C ALA A 201 -42.28 2.56 -12.08
N SER A 202 -42.51 2.10 -10.85
CA SER A 202 -41.91 2.69 -9.66
C SER A 202 -40.40 2.41 -9.69
N GLN A 203 -39.58 3.46 -9.76
CA GLN A 203 -38.15 3.36 -9.51
C GLN A 203 -37.91 3.69 -8.03
N SER A 204 -37.21 2.80 -7.32
CA SER A 204 -36.75 3.06 -5.94
C SER A 204 -35.24 3.20 -5.92
N VAL A 205 -34.74 4.23 -5.25
CA VAL A 205 -33.29 4.38 -5.00
C VAL A 205 -32.97 3.86 -3.61
N GLU A 206 -31.98 2.97 -3.50
CA GLU A 206 -31.42 2.45 -2.26
C GLU A 206 -30.03 3.05 -2.03
N ILE A 207 -29.79 3.65 -0.86
CA ILE A 207 -28.45 4.08 -0.45
C ILE A 207 -27.83 2.94 0.37
N ARG A 208 -26.77 2.34 -0.17
CA ARG A 208 -25.98 1.30 0.50
C ARG A 208 -24.70 1.91 1.05
N THR A 209 -24.33 1.48 2.25
CA THR A 209 -23.00 1.73 2.81
C THR A 209 -22.24 0.40 2.79
N LEU A 210 -21.03 0.42 2.28
CA LEU A 210 -20.15 -0.73 2.19
C LEU A 210 -18.90 -0.39 3.00
N SER A 211 -18.62 -1.17 4.04
CA SER A 211 -17.30 -1.14 4.68
C SER A 211 -16.31 -1.72 3.67
N LEU A 212 -15.25 -0.98 3.32
CA LEU A 212 -14.22 -1.40 2.35
C LEU A 212 -13.26 -2.47 2.90
N GLY A 213 -13.64 -3.12 4.00
CA GLY A 213 -12.79 -4.02 4.73
C GLY A 213 -13.19 -5.50 4.66
N ASP A 214 -14.47 -5.80 4.78
CA ASP A 214 -14.90 -7.18 4.60
C ASP A 214 -14.74 -7.53 3.12
N ALA A 215 -14.30 -8.75 2.80
CA ALA A 215 -14.46 -9.31 1.46
C ALA A 215 -15.82 -8.84 0.95
N VAL A 216 -15.91 -8.26 -0.26
CA VAL A 216 -17.16 -7.73 -0.84
C VAL A 216 -18.10 -8.90 -1.15
N ASN A 217 -18.47 -9.61 -0.09
CA ASN A 217 -19.53 -10.54 -0.02
C ASN A 217 -20.72 -9.63 0.25
N TRP A 218 -21.40 -9.27 -0.83
CA TRP A 218 -22.61 -8.44 -0.83
C TRP A 218 -23.71 -8.95 0.12
N SER A 219 -23.51 -10.08 0.81
CA SER A 219 -24.39 -10.64 1.82
C SER A 219 -24.24 -10.04 3.23
N HIS A 220 -23.11 -9.41 3.58
CA HIS A 220 -22.91 -8.81 4.90
C HIS A 220 -23.15 -7.30 4.87
N HIS A 221 -24.38 -6.90 5.19
CA HIS A 221 -24.77 -5.51 5.33
C HIS A 221 -24.70 -5.11 6.81
N THR A 222 -23.88 -4.10 7.14
CA THR A 222 -23.98 -3.41 8.43
C THR A 222 -25.12 -2.40 8.34
N PHE A 223 -26.18 -2.59 9.12
CA PHE A 223 -27.34 -1.71 9.09
C PHE A 223 -27.08 -0.46 9.91
N PHE A 224 -27.13 0.69 9.25
CA PHE A 224 -27.17 1.98 9.93
C PHE A 224 -28.61 2.49 9.95
N ARG A 225 -28.98 3.19 11.02
CA ARG A 225 -30.25 3.89 11.08
C ARG A 225 -30.17 5.10 10.15
N VAL A 226 -30.86 5.03 9.01
CA VAL A 226 -30.98 6.15 8.08
C VAL A 226 -32.29 6.87 8.34
N SER A 227 -32.21 8.13 8.77
CA SER A 227 -33.37 9.03 8.80
C SER A 227 -33.38 9.83 7.50
N ALA A 228 -34.45 9.71 6.72
CA ALA A 228 -34.61 10.47 5.48
C ALA A 228 -35.68 11.56 5.63
N THR A 229 -35.37 12.76 5.14
CA THR A 229 -36.29 13.90 5.07
C THR A 229 -36.21 14.52 3.68
N CYS A 230 -37.35 14.67 3.01
CA CYS A 230 -37.43 15.41 1.76
C CYS A 230 -37.58 16.90 2.08
N VAL A 231 -36.63 17.72 1.67
CA VAL A 231 -36.65 19.17 1.92
C VAL A 231 -37.32 19.87 0.74
N GLY A 232 -38.44 20.58 0.99
CA GLY A 232 -39.11 21.42 -0.03
C GLY A 232 -40.56 21.05 -0.40
N GLN A 233 -41.24 20.18 0.35
CA GLN A 233 -42.66 19.83 0.16
C GLN A 233 -43.41 19.75 1.51
N PRO A 234 -44.73 20.00 1.57
CA PRO A 234 -45.51 19.81 2.78
C PRO A 234 -45.52 18.34 3.22
N VAL A 235 -45.37 18.10 4.52
CA VAL A 235 -45.19 16.78 5.17
C VAL A 235 -46.29 15.76 4.79
N ALA A 236 -47.48 16.22 4.39
CA ALA A 236 -48.57 15.36 3.93
C ALA A 236 -48.32 14.68 2.57
N ALA A 237 -47.31 15.12 1.80
CA ALA A 237 -46.85 14.47 0.57
C ALA A 237 -45.56 13.65 0.77
N CYS A 238 -45.04 13.58 2.01
CA CYS A 238 -43.95 12.69 2.38
C CYS A 238 -44.50 11.34 2.81
N TRP A 239 -44.69 10.49 1.80
CA TRP A 239 -44.75 9.03 1.76
C TRP A 239 -44.60 8.26 3.09
N GLU A 240 -45.47 7.27 3.26
CA GLU A 240 -45.47 6.31 4.35
C GLU A 240 -44.18 5.47 4.35
N LEU A 241 -43.42 5.58 5.43
CA LEU A 241 -42.22 4.81 5.68
C LEU A 241 -42.63 3.35 5.98
N GLN A 242 -42.62 2.47 4.98
CA GLN A 242 -42.85 1.04 5.25
C GLN A 242 -41.59 0.44 5.88
N SER A 243 -41.53 0.45 7.21
CA SER A 243 -40.70 -0.49 7.95
C SER A 243 -41.32 -1.87 7.80
N GLY A 244 -40.87 -2.66 6.82
CA GLY A 244 -41.17 -4.08 6.76
C GLY A 244 -40.61 -4.75 8.02
N ALA A 245 -41.44 -5.49 8.76
CA ALA A 245 -40.95 -6.31 9.86
C ALA A 245 -39.88 -7.29 9.32
N PRO A 246 -38.74 -7.48 10.01
CA PRO A 246 -37.67 -8.33 9.50
C PRO A 246 -38.16 -9.77 9.36
N ALA A 247 -38.03 -10.33 8.15
CA ALA A 247 -37.94 -11.78 8.00
C ALA A 247 -36.67 -12.25 8.71
N LYS A 248 -36.76 -13.35 9.47
CA LYS A 248 -35.79 -13.75 10.50
C LYS A 248 -34.32 -13.89 10.05
N ASP A 249 -34.02 -13.93 8.75
CA ASP A 249 -32.67 -14.28 8.27
C ASP A 249 -32.08 -13.34 7.19
N SER A 250 -32.69 -12.17 6.91
CA SER A 250 -32.08 -11.17 6.02
C SER A 250 -32.68 -9.79 6.23
N ALA A 251 -32.00 -8.91 6.97
CA ALA A 251 -32.36 -7.50 7.02
C ALA A 251 -31.69 -6.76 5.85
N SER A 252 -32.41 -5.85 5.21
CA SER A 252 -31.91 -4.74 4.40
C SER A 252 -32.70 -3.54 4.92
N ALA A 253 -32.03 -2.47 5.34
CA ALA A 253 -32.73 -1.23 5.64
C ALA A 253 -32.97 -0.50 4.31
N THR A 254 -34.02 -0.90 3.60
CA THR A 254 -34.39 -0.26 2.33
C THR A 254 -35.10 1.06 2.63
N HIS A 255 -34.45 2.17 2.31
CA HIS A 255 -35.10 3.49 2.32
C HIS A 255 -35.36 3.91 0.88
N ALA A 256 -36.60 3.77 0.43
CA ALA A 256 -37.00 4.16 -0.92
C ALA A 256 -37.33 5.65 -0.98
N CYS A 257 -36.54 6.41 -1.75
CA CYS A 257 -37.03 7.68 -2.30
C CYS A 257 -37.93 7.38 -3.48
N VAL A 258 -39.24 7.59 -3.35
CA VAL A 258 -40.19 7.42 -4.45
C VAL A 258 -40.39 8.75 -5.17
N SER A 259 -40.13 8.78 -6.48
CA SER A 259 -40.42 9.93 -7.32
C SER A 259 -41.94 10.14 -7.42
N PRO A 260 -42.48 11.32 -7.07
CA PRO A 260 -43.90 11.58 -7.20
C PRO A 260 -44.31 11.69 -8.67
N LYS A 261 -45.45 11.06 -9.00
CA LYS A 261 -46.06 11.00 -10.34
C LYS A 261 -46.32 12.37 -11.02
N HIS A 262 -46.15 13.49 -10.32
CA HIS A 262 -46.55 14.82 -10.78
C HIS A 262 -45.57 15.97 -10.50
N LEU A 263 -44.33 15.73 -10.04
CA LEU A 263 -43.33 16.81 -9.93
C LEU A 263 -42.65 17.04 -11.28
N HIS A 264 -43.25 17.90 -12.08
CA HIS A 264 -42.59 18.47 -13.25
C HIS A 264 -41.85 19.73 -12.79
N HIS A 265 -40.52 19.75 -12.88
CA HIS A 265 -39.62 20.93 -12.81
C HIS A 265 -38.79 21.22 -11.54
N THR A 266 -38.79 20.40 -10.49
CA THR A 266 -37.92 20.64 -9.31
C THR A 266 -36.89 19.52 -9.10
N GLU A 267 -35.63 19.89 -8.86
CA GLU A 267 -34.61 18.96 -8.35
C GLU A 267 -35.13 18.25 -7.10
N ALA A 268 -35.07 16.91 -7.10
CA ALA A 268 -35.43 16.12 -5.93
C ALA A 268 -34.15 15.86 -5.13
N THR A 269 -34.07 16.40 -3.92
CA THR A 269 -32.98 16.08 -2.98
C THR A 269 -33.50 15.15 -1.89
N CYS A 270 -32.88 13.97 -1.80
CA CYS A 270 -33.09 13.02 -0.74
C CYS A 270 -31.95 13.14 0.27
N GLU A 271 -32.27 13.41 1.53
CA GLU A 271 -31.26 13.44 2.57
C GLU A 271 -31.33 12.16 3.40
N ALA A 272 -30.18 11.66 3.83
CA ALA A 272 -30.01 10.46 4.63
C ALA A 272 -28.91 10.73 5.67
N THR A 273 -29.23 10.64 6.96
CA THR A 273 -28.20 10.70 8.01
C THR A 273 -27.77 9.29 8.34
N ILE A 274 -26.48 8.99 8.18
CA ILE A 274 -25.90 7.72 8.62
C ILE A 274 -25.26 7.96 9.99
N THR A 275 -25.63 7.14 10.96
CA THR A 275 -25.19 7.23 12.36
C THR A 275 -24.54 5.94 12.79
N GLN A 276 -23.77 5.97 13.90
CA GLN A 276 -23.12 4.78 14.48
C GLN A 276 -22.02 4.17 13.61
N LEU A 277 -21.27 5.02 12.92
CA LEU A 277 -20.14 4.59 12.13
C LEU A 277 -18.97 4.27 13.04
N ASN A 278 -18.25 3.20 12.69
CA ASN A 278 -17.01 2.86 13.35
C ASN A 278 -15.96 3.91 12.96
N PRO A 279 -15.31 4.55 13.95
CA PRO A 279 -14.17 5.41 13.69
C PRO A 279 -13.09 4.62 12.94
N SER A 280 -12.38 5.31 12.04
CA SER A 280 -11.32 4.72 11.23
C SER A 280 -11.78 3.50 10.40
N THR A 281 -13.07 3.33 10.09
CA THR A 281 -13.50 2.41 9.02
C THR A 281 -13.68 3.21 7.74
N ALA A 282 -13.14 2.70 6.63
CA ALA A 282 -13.36 3.28 5.31
C ALA A 282 -14.70 2.78 4.76
N TYR A 283 -15.57 3.70 4.41
CA TYR A 283 -16.88 3.36 3.87
C TYR A 283 -17.08 3.92 2.47
N MET A 284 -17.74 3.13 1.64
CA MET A 284 -18.24 3.52 0.33
C MET A 284 -19.75 3.69 0.40
N VAL A 285 -20.26 4.80 -0.12
CA VAL A 285 -21.71 4.98 -0.29
C VAL A 285 -22.05 4.78 -1.75
N VAL A 286 -22.99 3.87 -1.99
CA VAL A 286 -23.49 3.55 -3.32
C VAL A 286 -24.98 3.83 -3.34
N ALA A 287 -25.42 4.71 -4.23
CA ALA A 287 -26.83 4.83 -4.58
C ALA A 287 -27.13 3.84 -5.71
N VAL A 288 -28.07 2.93 -5.47
CA VAL A 288 -28.53 1.92 -6.42
C VAL A 288 -29.97 2.22 -6.80
N SER A 289 -30.26 2.42 -8.08
CA SER A 289 -31.63 2.44 -8.58
C SER A 289 -32.12 1.03 -8.83
N HIS A 290 -33.27 0.68 -8.28
CA HIS A 290 -33.98 -0.56 -8.58
C HIS A 290 -35.07 -0.27 -9.59
N GLY A 291 -34.84 -0.70 -10.82
CA GLY A 291 -35.82 -0.69 -11.91
C GLY A 291 -35.64 -1.90 -12.81
N PRO A 292 -36.67 -2.35 -13.55
CA PRO A 292 -36.51 -3.39 -14.56
C PRO A 292 -35.53 -2.90 -15.64
N PRO A 293 -34.57 -3.73 -16.11
CA PRO A 293 -34.45 -5.16 -15.87
C PRO A 293 -33.54 -5.58 -14.69
N SER A 294 -32.81 -4.67 -14.04
CA SER A 294 -31.88 -4.99 -12.94
C SER A 294 -31.51 -3.76 -12.12
N PRO A 295 -31.10 -3.92 -10.85
CA PRO A 295 -30.53 -2.82 -10.07
C PRO A 295 -29.32 -2.23 -10.78
N THR A 296 -29.27 -0.91 -10.91
CA THR A 296 -28.17 -0.17 -11.52
C THR A 296 -27.59 0.78 -10.50
N VAL A 297 -26.27 0.76 -10.34
CA VAL A 297 -25.57 1.77 -9.54
C VAL A 297 -25.70 3.10 -10.26
N ILE A 298 -26.36 4.08 -9.63
CA ILE A 298 -26.64 5.40 -10.23
C ILE A 298 -25.75 6.51 -9.69
N ALA A 299 -25.15 6.30 -8.52
CA ALA A 299 -24.08 7.15 -8.00
C ALA A 299 -23.22 6.36 -7.03
N VAL A 300 -21.93 6.66 -7.07
CA VAL A 300 -20.93 6.10 -6.16
C VAL A 300 -20.18 7.30 -5.62
N ASP A 301 -20.23 7.51 -4.31
CA ASP A 301 -19.42 8.51 -3.63
C ASP A 301 -18.64 7.80 -2.53
N VAL A 302 -17.32 7.95 -2.55
CA VAL A 302 -16.46 6.99 -1.87
C VAL A 302 -15.49 7.62 -0.89
N MET A 303 -15.34 6.87 0.20
CA MET A 303 -14.43 7.01 1.31
C MET A 303 -14.73 8.18 2.22
N PHE A 304 -15.33 7.86 3.34
CA PHE A 304 -15.03 8.56 4.57
C PHE A 304 -14.38 7.54 5.48
N THR A 305 -13.13 7.79 5.83
CA THR A 305 -12.62 7.39 7.12
C THR A 305 -13.03 8.51 8.07
N GLN A 306 -13.86 8.19 9.06
CA GLN A 306 -14.01 9.13 10.16
C GLN A 306 -12.71 9.06 10.95
N ALA A 307 -11.79 9.96 10.64
CA ALA A 307 -10.58 10.15 11.42
C ALA A 307 -10.97 10.17 12.90
N SER A 308 -10.36 9.29 13.68
CA SER A 308 -10.41 9.47 15.13
C SER A 308 -9.82 10.86 15.42
N LYS A 309 -10.32 11.57 16.44
CA LYS A 309 -9.76 12.90 16.80
C LYS A 309 -8.25 12.87 17.10
N GLN A 310 -7.66 11.68 17.19
CA GLN A 310 -6.28 11.45 17.53
C GLN A 310 -5.46 10.86 16.38
N THR A 311 -6.05 10.52 15.22
CA THR A 311 -5.28 9.98 14.10
C THR A 311 -4.66 11.07 13.25
N ARG A 312 -3.52 10.76 12.64
CA ARG A 312 -2.79 11.60 11.69
C ARG A 312 -2.77 10.95 10.33
N PHE A 313 -2.59 11.77 9.30
CA PHE A 313 -2.48 11.33 7.92
C PHE A 313 -1.22 11.91 7.33
N ASP A 314 -0.34 11.03 6.88
CA ASP A 314 0.96 11.39 6.31
C ASP A 314 0.99 10.94 4.86
N GLU A 315 1.39 11.87 3.98
CA GLU A 315 1.63 11.60 2.58
C GLU A 315 3.10 11.19 2.41
N LEU A 316 3.31 9.91 2.13
CA LEU A 316 4.63 9.30 2.14
C LEU A 316 4.97 8.82 0.74
N PHE A 317 6.20 9.06 0.33
CA PHE A 317 6.73 8.60 -0.94
C PHE A 317 7.81 7.56 -0.73
N ARG A 318 7.86 6.60 -1.63
CA ARG A 318 8.87 5.55 -1.63
C ARG A 318 9.26 5.21 -3.05
N ILE A 319 10.55 5.03 -3.27
CA ILE A 319 11.08 4.47 -4.50
C ILE A 319 11.10 2.94 -4.36
N SER A 320 10.68 2.22 -5.40
CA SER A 320 10.93 0.79 -5.52
C SER A 320 12.43 0.60 -5.73
N GLU A 321 13.12 0.17 -4.67
CA GLU A 321 14.58 -0.01 -4.66
C GLU A 321 15.00 -1.24 -5.48
N TYR A 322 14.08 -2.14 -5.79
CA TYR A 322 14.38 -3.47 -6.27
C TYR A 322 13.64 -3.85 -7.55
N THR A 323 12.60 -3.12 -7.95
CA THR A 323 11.89 -3.41 -9.20
C THR A 323 11.41 -2.17 -9.93
N LEU A 324 10.97 -2.40 -11.17
CA LEU A 324 10.18 -1.42 -11.90
C LEU A 324 8.71 -1.44 -11.45
N ASP A 325 8.32 -2.43 -10.66
CA ASP A 325 6.95 -2.62 -10.21
C ASP A 325 6.68 -1.87 -8.93
N LEU A 326 5.40 -1.83 -8.58
CA LEU A 326 4.93 -1.15 -7.42
C LEU A 326 5.28 -1.91 -6.14
N ASP A 327 6.01 -1.26 -5.25
CA ASP A 327 6.44 -1.86 -3.99
C ASP A 327 5.37 -1.70 -2.91
N PHE A 328 4.55 -2.74 -2.71
CA PHE A 328 3.47 -2.73 -1.72
C PHE A 328 3.92 -3.08 -0.30
N LEU A 329 5.22 -3.15 -0.01
CA LEU A 329 5.64 -3.39 1.37
C LEU A 329 5.20 -2.22 2.24
N GLU A 330 4.17 -2.48 3.05
CA GLU A 330 3.58 -1.50 3.95
C GLU A 330 4.61 -0.99 4.96
N ASN A 331 5.64 -1.81 5.22
CA ASN A 331 6.58 -1.69 6.31
C ASN A 331 8.02 -1.39 5.88
N HIS A 332 8.20 -0.55 4.86
CA HIS A 332 9.51 -0.11 4.41
C HIS A 332 9.73 1.38 4.67
N ASN A 333 10.98 1.85 4.54
CA ASN A 333 11.25 3.27 4.66
C ASN A 333 10.53 4.05 3.57
N SER A 334 10.01 5.20 3.98
CA SER A 334 9.36 6.17 3.11
C SER A 334 9.76 7.57 3.57
N ALA A 335 9.44 8.58 2.79
CA ALA A 335 9.84 9.94 3.08
C ALA A 335 8.80 10.95 2.62
N THR A 336 8.85 12.17 3.17
CA THR A 336 8.14 13.30 2.54
C THR A 336 8.65 13.54 1.12
N PRO A 337 7.88 14.19 0.23
CA PRO A 337 8.32 14.45 -1.14
C PRO A 337 9.69 15.14 -1.21
N ASP A 338 9.93 16.10 -0.30
CA ASP A 338 11.16 16.87 -0.27
C ASP A 338 12.37 16.04 0.22
N ALA A 339 12.16 15.20 1.24
CA ALA A 339 13.18 14.28 1.75
C ALA A 339 13.52 13.19 0.71
N LEU A 340 12.51 12.62 0.04
CA LEU A 340 12.73 11.65 -1.03
C LEU A 340 13.49 12.30 -2.19
N ALA A 341 13.14 13.51 -2.58
CA ALA A 341 13.88 14.22 -3.63
C ALA A 341 15.33 14.53 -3.23
N ALA A 342 15.59 14.84 -1.96
CA ALA A 342 16.96 15.01 -1.47
C ALA A 342 17.77 13.70 -1.57
N TYR A 343 17.17 12.58 -1.14
CA TYR A 343 17.74 11.23 -1.29
C TYR A 343 18.07 10.93 -2.76
N LEU A 344 17.09 11.06 -3.64
CA LEU A 344 17.24 10.76 -5.07
C LEU A 344 18.26 11.70 -5.78
N SER A 345 18.48 12.91 -5.27
CA SER A 345 19.46 13.86 -5.84
C SER A 345 20.91 13.50 -5.51
N HIS A 346 21.12 12.75 -4.43
CA HIS A 346 22.45 12.35 -3.95
C HIS A 346 22.74 10.87 -4.16
N GLY A 347 21.78 10.09 -4.64
CA GLY A 347 22.04 8.82 -5.29
C GLY A 347 23.01 9.05 -6.45
N THR A 348 24.12 8.31 -6.49
CA THR A 348 25.12 8.46 -7.54
C THR A 348 24.45 8.34 -8.92
N PRO A 349 24.60 9.32 -9.83
CA PRO A 349 23.86 9.37 -11.11
C PRO A 349 24.03 8.18 -12.06
N LEU A 350 24.93 7.26 -11.74
CA LEU A 350 25.43 6.22 -12.64
C LEU A 350 25.86 5.07 -11.74
N ASN A 351 25.34 3.86 -11.96
CA ASN A 351 26.07 2.63 -12.35
C ASN A 351 27.52 2.41 -11.85
N THR A 352 27.93 3.07 -10.76
CA THR A 352 29.31 3.14 -10.23
C THR A 352 29.33 3.06 -8.72
N SER A 353 28.21 2.74 -8.08
CA SER A 353 28.26 2.14 -6.75
C SER A 353 29.15 0.92 -6.89
N THR A 354 30.39 1.10 -6.49
CA THR A 354 31.40 0.07 -6.53
C THR A 354 30.97 -0.88 -5.42
N PHE A 355 30.21 -1.91 -5.78
CA PHE A 355 30.09 -3.09 -4.95
C PHE A 355 31.53 -3.61 -4.82
N TRP A 356 32.15 -3.37 -3.66
CA TRP A 356 33.42 -3.98 -3.30
C TRP A 356 33.05 -5.26 -2.56
N PRO A 357 32.93 -6.43 -3.21
CA PRO A 357 32.73 -7.67 -2.48
C PRO A 357 33.94 -7.83 -1.55
N ASN A 358 33.69 -7.66 -0.25
CA ASN A 358 34.72 -7.70 0.78
C ASN A 358 35.16 -9.15 1.09
N SER A 359 34.98 -10.08 0.16
CA SER A 359 35.40 -11.45 0.33
C SER A 359 36.00 -11.98 -0.96
N THR A 360 36.92 -12.91 -0.79
CA THR A 360 37.71 -13.68 -1.75
C THR A 360 36.90 -14.47 -2.80
N ALA A 361 35.66 -14.08 -3.10
CA ALA A 361 34.82 -14.69 -4.11
C ALA A 361 35.26 -14.23 -5.51
N HIS A 362 35.63 -15.22 -6.33
CA HIS A 362 35.99 -15.17 -7.75
C HIS A 362 35.60 -13.91 -8.54
N ASP A 363 36.60 -13.34 -9.25
CA ASP A 363 36.55 -12.54 -10.48
C ASP A 363 35.24 -11.75 -10.77
N TRP A 364 34.78 -10.94 -9.80
CA TRP A 364 33.71 -9.95 -10.02
C TRP A 364 33.94 -9.14 -11.30
N ASP A 365 35.19 -8.73 -11.53
CA ASP A 365 35.61 -8.04 -12.74
C ASP A 365 35.40 -8.87 -14.02
N MET A 366 35.63 -10.19 -14.00
CA MET A 366 35.34 -11.04 -15.16
C MET A 366 33.86 -11.30 -15.36
N CYS A 367 33.07 -11.41 -14.28
CA CYS A 367 31.61 -11.48 -14.36
C CYS A 367 31.04 -10.21 -15.01
N GLN A 368 31.41 -9.05 -14.48
CA GLN A 368 31.06 -7.72 -14.99
C GLN A 368 31.53 -7.53 -16.43
N SER A 369 32.75 -7.95 -16.76
CA SER A 369 33.28 -7.88 -18.13
C SER A 369 32.52 -8.80 -19.08
N THR A 370 32.19 -10.02 -18.65
CA THR A 370 31.41 -10.99 -19.45
C THR A 370 30.02 -10.46 -19.71
N LEU A 371 29.33 -9.96 -18.68
CA LEU A 371 28.02 -9.33 -18.80
C LEU A 371 28.06 -8.06 -19.66
N SER A 372 29.08 -7.22 -19.51
CA SER A 372 29.27 -6.05 -20.38
C SER A 372 29.50 -6.47 -21.83
N ARG A 373 30.18 -7.60 -22.07
CA ARG A 373 30.40 -8.14 -23.42
C ARG A 373 29.13 -8.71 -24.03
N VAL A 374 28.35 -9.50 -23.30
CA VAL A 374 27.17 -10.21 -23.85
C VAL A 374 25.88 -9.37 -23.76
N CYS A 375 25.75 -8.54 -22.72
CA CYS A 375 24.57 -7.73 -22.40
C CYS A 375 24.85 -6.22 -22.26
N GLY A 376 26.05 -5.73 -22.58
CA GLY A 376 26.37 -4.29 -22.43
C GLY A 376 25.46 -3.34 -23.20
N HIS A 377 24.92 -3.79 -24.34
CA HIS A 377 23.97 -3.02 -25.15
C HIS A 377 22.59 -2.82 -24.49
N VAL A 378 22.26 -3.65 -23.51
CA VAL A 378 21.05 -3.55 -22.68
C VAL A 378 21.36 -3.28 -21.20
N ARG A 379 22.63 -3.07 -20.81
CA ARG A 379 23.01 -2.78 -19.42
C ARG A 379 22.21 -1.59 -18.88
N GLY A 380 21.71 -1.71 -17.66
CA GLY A 380 20.84 -0.69 -17.04
C GLY A 380 19.45 -0.59 -17.68
N ARG A 381 19.06 -1.47 -18.61
CA ARG A 381 17.68 -1.53 -19.13
C ARG A 381 16.82 -2.51 -18.34
N ALA A 382 17.14 -2.71 -17.05
CA ALA A 382 16.39 -3.52 -16.12
C ALA A 382 16.07 -4.92 -16.68
N PHE A 383 14.79 -5.24 -16.87
CA PHE A 383 14.37 -6.59 -17.27
C PHE A 383 14.86 -7.00 -18.67
N ASP A 384 15.12 -6.06 -19.59
CA ASP A 384 15.75 -6.39 -20.88
C ASP A 384 17.15 -6.95 -20.67
N CYS A 385 17.89 -6.37 -19.71
CA CYS A 385 19.18 -6.90 -19.30
C CYS A 385 19.04 -8.24 -18.59
N MET A 386 18.05 -8.40 -17.70
CA MET A 386 17.83 -9.69 -17.03
C MET A 386 17.48 -10.81 -18.02
N ALA A 387 16.65 -10.52 -19.03
CA ALA A 387 16.32 -11.44 -20.09
C ALA A 387 17.56 -11.79 -20.93
N CYS A 388 18.39 -10.79 -21.25
CA CYS A 388 19.69 -11.02 -21.89
C CYS A 388 20.59 -11.91 -21.02
N ALA A 389 20.76 -11.58 -19.75
CA ALA A 389 21.59 -12.33 -18.82
C ALA A 389 21.09 -13.77 -18.65
N THR A 390 19.78 -13.98 -18.63
CA THR A 390 19.17 -15.32 -18.60
C THR A 390 19.48 -16.10 -19.88
N ASN A 391 19.43 -15.47 -21.05
CA ASN A 391 19.80 -16.12 -22.32
C ASN A 391 21.29 -16.49 -22.39
N TYR A 392 22.15 -15.76 -21.68
CA TYR A 392 23.59 -16.03 -21.55
C TYR A 392 23.94 -16.66 -20.20
N HIS A 393 22.98 -17.28 -19.50
CA HIS A 393 23.14 -17.81 -18.15
C HIS A 393 24.41 -18.66 -18.02
N ASP A 394 24.57 -19.66 -18.89
CA ASP A 394 25.68 -20.61 -18.80
C ASP A 394 27.05 -19.96 -19.08
N ASP A 395 27.08 -18.96 -19.96
CA ASP A 395 28.29 -18.19 -20.26
C ASP A 395 28.72 -17.33 -19.08
N ILE A 396 27.76 -16.69 -18.43
CA ILE A 396 27.99 -15.85 -17.25
C ILE A 396 28.35 -16.73 -16.05
N ALA A 397 27.53 -17.74 -15.75
CA ALA A 397 27.75 -18.69 -14.66
C ALA A 397 29.12 -19.35 -14.75
N ARG A 398 29.54 -19.79 -15.94
CA ARG A 398 30.87 -20.39 -16.16
C ARG A 398 32.02 -19.46 -15.76
N VAL A 399 31.93 -18.17 -16.08
CA VAL A 399 32.96 -17.18 -15.73
C VAL A 399 32.88 -16.79 -14.26
N CYS A 400 31.67 -16.79 -13.70
CA CYS A 400 31.37 -16.47 -12.30
C CYS A 400 31.54 -17.66 -11.34
N GLY A 401 32.24 -18.73 -11.73
CA GLY A 401 32.48 -19.89 -10.86
C GLY A 401 31.24 -20.72 -10.53
N GLY A 402 30.25 -20.73 -11.43
CA GLY A 402 28.94 -21.37 -11.25
C GLY A 402 27.96 -20.53 -10.42
N ASN A 403 28.38 -19.35 -9.98
CA ASN A 403 27.67 -18.53 -9.00
C ASN A 403 26.82 -17.47 -9.72
N PHE A 404 25.89 -17.86 -10.60
CA PHE A 404 24.90 -16.92 -11.16
C PHE A 404 23.65 -16.94 -10.28
N THR A 405 23.20 -15.78 -9.82
CA THR A 405 21.92 -15.68 -9.13
C THR A 405 21.11 -14.50 -9.62
N SER A 406 19.82 -14.73 -9.78
CA SER A 406 18.82 -13.67 -9.93
C SER A 406 18.17 -13.31 -8.59
N ARG A 407 18.62 -13.91 -7.48
CA ARG A 407 18.12 -13.63 -6.13
C ARG A 407 18.97 -12.57 -5.45
N ASP A 408 18.33 -11.80 -4.59
CA ASP A 408 18.95 -10.95 -3.60
C ASP A 408 19.39 -11.87 -2.45
N ASP A 409 20.51 -12.57 -2.61
CA ASP A 409 21.13 -13.32 -1.51
C ASP A 409 22.62 -12.96 -1.47
N PRO A 410 23.09 -12.29 -0.41
CA PRO A 410 24.50 -11.90 -0.28
C PRO A 410 25.47 -13.10 -0.24
N PHE A 411 24.96 -14.33 -0.13
CA PHE A 411 25.77 -15.55 0.01
C PHE A 411 25.62 -16.57 -1.13
N GLU A 412 24.74 -16.35 -2.11
CA GLU A 412 24.49 -17.31 -3.21
C GLU A 412 24.70 -16.74 -4.63
N GLY A 413 25.72 -15.92 -4.93
CA GLY A 413 25.94 -15.56 -6.35
C GLY A 413 26.60 -14.25 -6.69
N PHE A 414 26.94 -14.13 -7.97
CA PHE A 414 26.94 -12.91 -8.73
C PHE A 414 25.47 -12.51 -8.97
N ALA A 415 25.01 -11.52 -8.20
CA ALA A 415 23.70 -10.92 -8.27
C ALA A 415 23.55 -10.10 -9.57
N VAL A 416 23.03 -10.73 -10.62
CA VAL A 416 22.96 -10.12 -11.96
C VAL A 416 21.96 -8.97 -12.06
N HIS A 417 20.98 -8.93 -11.17
CA HIS A 417 19.98 -7.87 -11.14
C HIS A 417 20.63 -6.50 -10.92
N PHE A 418 21.65 -6.40 -10.05
CA PHE A 418 22.37 -5.15 -9.82
C PHE A 418 23.00 -4.63 -11.12
N PHE A 419 23.76 -5.48 -11.84
CA PHE A 419 24.33 -5.11 -13.16
C PHE A 419 23.28 -4.61 -14.15
N CYS A 420 22.08 -5.19 -14.08
CA CYS A 420 20.97 -4.85 -14.94
C CYS A 420 20.24 -3.56 -14.53
N GLY A 421 20.62 -2.92 -13.43
CA GLY A 421 20.00 -1.72 -12.89
C GLY A 421 18.69 -2.01 -12.15
N ILE A 422 18.63 -3.18 -11.50
CA ILE A 422 17.52 -3.65 -10.66
C ILE A 422 18.12 -3.92 -9.28
N GLY A 423 17.55 -3.38 -8.20
CA GLY A 423 18.12 -3.52 -6.86
C GLY A 423 19.06 -2.37 -6.47
N TRP A 424 19.04 -1.98 -5.21
CA TRP A 424 20.01 -1.06 -4.63
C TRP A 424 21.42 -1.68 -4.68
N PRO A 425 22.50 -0.96 -4.98
CA PRO A 425 22.63 0.49 -5.20
C PRO A 425 22.54 0.92 -6.67
N GLU A 426 22.29 0.01 -7.61
CA GLU A 426 22.33 0.30 -9.06
C GLU A 426 20.93 0.58 -9.66
N SER A 427 19.86 0.50 -8.87
CA SER A 427 18.50 0.83 -9.29
C SER A 427 18.43 2.22 -9.90
N LEU A 428 18.11 2.25 -11.18
CA LEU A 428 17.98 3.51 -11.90
C LEU A 428 16.71 4.20 -11.41
N VAL A 429 16.87 5.35 -10.74
CA VAL A 429 15.79 6.32 -10.49
C VAL A 429 14.98 6.59 -11.77
N MET A 430 15.60 6.43 -12.94
CA MET A 430 14.97 6.52 -14.26
C MET A 430 13.85 5.51 -14.50
N ASN A 431 13.91 4.33 -13.90
CA ASN A 431 12.98 3.24 -14.20
C ASN A 431 12.19 2.78 -12.98
N SER A 432 12.73 2.93 -11.76
CA SER A 432 12.01 2.60 -10.53
C SER A 432 10.71 3.37 -10.41
N THR A 433 9.66 2.68 -9.98
CA THR A 433 8.40 3.31 -9.59
C THR A 433 8.61 4.07 -8.29
N ILE A 434 8.21 5.34 -8.27
CA ILE A 434 8.10 6.15 -7.07
C ILE A 434 6.63 6.20 -6.70
N ALA A 435 6.30 5.55 -5.60
CA ALA A 435 4.96 5.37 -5.13
C ALA A 435 4.64 6.33 -4.00
N GLN A 436 3.49 6.98 -4.12
CA GLN A 436 2.91 7.83 -3.08
C GLN A 436 1.82 7.06 -2.37
N TYR A 437 1.96 6.95 -1.06
CA TYR A 437 1.01 6.34 -0.14
C TYR A 437 0.41 7.39 0.78
N CYS A 438 -0.77 7.08 1.30
CA CYS A 438 -1.36 7.82 2.41
C CYS A 438 -1.40 6.89 3.63
N VAL A 439 -0.73 7.29 4.71
CA VAL A 439 -0.65 6.50 5.94
C VAL A 439 -1.47 7.17 7.02
N GLU A 440 -2.44 6.44 7.58
CA GLU A 440 -3.15 6.84 8.79
C GLU A 440 -2.40 6.28 10.00
N SER A 441 -2.09 7.09 11.00
CA SER A 441 -1.32 6.66 12.19
C SER A 441 -1.84 7.24 13.50
N GLN A 442 -1.60 6.52 14.60
CA GLN A 442 -1.82 6.99 15.96
C GLN A 442 -0.56 7.62 16.56
N PRO A 443 -0.71 8.65 17.40
CA PRO A 443 0.37 9.15 18.23
C PRO A 443 0.86 8.07 19.20
N VAL A 444 2.16 8.07 19.46
CA VAL A 444 2.74 7.33 20.59
C VAL A 444 2.12 7.85 21.90
N PRO A 445 1.52 6.97 22.72
CA PRO A 445 0.98 7.36 24.02
C PRO A 445 2.05 7.95 24.94
N GLY A 446 1.72 9.03 25.64
CA GLY A 446 2.62 9.66 26.62
C GLY A 446 3.65 10.65 26.05
N GLY A 447 3.60 10.93 24.74
CA GLY A 447 4.53 11.84 24.08
C GLY A 447 5.67 11.09 23.42
N GLY A 448 5.62 10.98 22.10
CA GLY A 448 6.68 10.38 21.28
C GLY A 448 7.95 11.25 21.19
N PHE A 449 8.92 10.80 20.40
CA PHE A 449 10.20 11.50 20.23
C PHE A 449 10.01 12.89 19.64
N ASP A 450 9.25 12.99 18.54
CA ASP A 450 8.90 14.25 17.90
C ASP A 450 7.47 14.18 17.36
N ARG A 451 6.68 15.25 17.52
CA ARG A 451 5.28 15.36 17.07
C ARG A 451 4.37 14.20 17.49
N GLY A 452 4.80 13.34 18.42
CA GLY A 452 4.14 12.10 18.83
C GLY A 452 4.38 10.90 17.90
N TYR A 453 5.41 10.90 17.07
CA TYR A 453 5.93 9.70 16.38
C TYR A 453 6.91 8.92 17.27
N ALA A 454 7.18 7.67 16.92
CA ALA A 454 8.28 6.91 17.51
C ALA A 454 9.64 7.37 16.96
N GLN A 455 10.72 6.76 17.47
CA GLN A 455 12.03 6.95 16.87
C GLN A 455 12.07 6.22 15.53
N TYR A 456 12.71 6.82 14.53
CA TYR A 456 12.93 6.16 13.26
C TYR A 456 13.79 4.91 13.40
N LEU A 457 13.50 3.92 12.57
CA LEU A 457 14.23 2.68 12.35
C LEU A 457 14.30 2.43 10.85
N SER A 458 15.31 1.72 10.38
CA SER A 458 15.36 1.37 8.95
C SER A 458 14.51 0.13 8.74
N CYS A 459 13.63 0.13 7.76
CA CYS A 459 12.87 -1.04 7.35
C CYS A 459 13.18 -1.43 5.90
N ASN A 460 14.40 -1.11 5.44
CA ASN A 460 14.96 -1.58 4.17
C ASN A 460 15.53 -3.00 4.35
N SER A 461 15.48 -3.81 3.29
CA SER A 461 15.16 -5.24 3.41
C SER A 461 15.96 -6.15 2.46
N ASP A 462 17.25 -5.89 2.27
CA ASP A 462 18.24 -6.88 1.81
C ASP A 462 19.32 -7.10 2.89
N GLU A 463 19.59 -6.06 3.67
CA GLU A 463 20.59 -6.05 4.73
C GLU A 463 20.30 -7.04 5.87
N THR A 464 19.09 -7.59 5.95
CA THR A 464 18.69 -8.53 7.01
C THR A 464 18.08 -9.84 6.53
N ASP A 465 18.28 -10.21 5.27
CA ASP A 465 17.78 -11.49 4.73
C ASP A 465 18.26 -12.69 5.56
N TYR A 466 19.48 -12.63 6.09
CA TYR A 466 20.03 -13.66 7.00
C TYR A 466 19.29 -13.75 8.35
N LEU A 467 18.52 -12.74 8.75
CA LEU A 467 17.66 -12.74 9.93
C LEU A 467 16.27 -13.34 9.67
N GLY A 468 16.06 -13.92 8.49
CA GLY A 468 14.77 -14.41 8.06
C GLY A 468 13.81 -13.29 7.67
N ASN A 469 14.38 -12.12 7.36
CA ASN A 469 13.67 -11.03 6.73
C ASN A 469 13.06 -11.55 5.43
N LYS A 470 11.75 -11.40 5.28
CA LYS A 470 11.09 -11.77 4.05
C LYS A 470 10.81 -10.50 3.30
N PRO A 471 11.10 -10.42 1.99
CA PRO A 471 10.70 -9.27 1.21
C PRO A 471 9.17 -9.12 1.03
N ILE A 472 8.34 -9.93 1.70
CA ILE A 472 6.89 -9.70 1.87
C ILE A 472 6.53 -9.12 3.25
N ASP A 473 7.50 -9.10 4.16
CA ASP A 473 7.34 -8.77 5.58
C ASP A 473 8.66 -8.22 6.18
N PRO A 474 9.14 -7.06 5.69
CA PRO A 474 10.41 -6.51 6.15
C PRO A 474 10.46 -6.23 7.66
N THR A 475 11.45 -6.77 8.34
CA THR A 475 11.69 -6.47 9.74
C THR A 475 12.45 -5.16 9.83
N CYS A 476 11.89 -4.18 10.52
CA CYS A 476 12.64 -2.96 10.83
C CYS A 476 13.84 -3.29 11.74
N ILE A 477 14.95 -2.64 11.47
CA ILE A 477 16.26 -2.88 12.06
C ILE A 477 16.84 -1.59 12.61
N CYS A 478 17.84 -1.76 13.46
CA CYS A 478 18.49 -0.67 14.18
C CYS A 478 19.69 -0.07 13.44
N TRP A 479 19.82 -0.33 12.14
CA TRP A 479 20.90 0.14 11.28
C TRP A 479 20.45 1.48 10.69
N VAL A 480 20.58 2.52 11.52
CA VAL A 480 20.11 3.88 11.23
C VAL A 480 21.16 4.91 11.64
N TYR A 481 22.44 4.52 11.72
CA TYR A 481 23.48 5.46 12.07
C TYR A 481 23.60 6.52 10.98
N ASP A 482 23.59 6.10 9.72
CA ASP A 482 23.66 7.00 8.57
C ASP A 482 22.45 7.93 8.53
N ASP A 483 21.24 7.42 8.75
CA ASP A 483 20.03 8.24 8.87
C ASP A 483 20.11 9.27 10.00
N ARG A 484 20.71 8.91 11.14
CA ARG A 484 20.89 9.85 12.26
C ARG A 484 21.94 10.92 11.97
N VAL A 485 22.97 10.58 11.20
CA VAL A 485 23.95 11.55 10.70
C VAL A 485 23.30 12.47 9.66
N ILE A 486 22.41 11.96 8.81
CA ILE A 486 21.57 12.75 7.88
C ILE A 486 20.62 13.68 8.66
N SER A 487 20.06 13.20 9.78
CA SER A 487 19.33 14.03 10.76
C SER A 487 20.23 14.96 11.58
N GLN A 488 21.52 15.04 11.27
CA GLN A 488 22.49 15.91 11.93
C GLN A 488 22.40 15.83 13.46
N GLN A 489 22.26 14.61 13.99
CA GLN A 489 22.42 14.39 15.42
C GLN A 489 23.88 14.61 15.80
N ASN A 490 24.12 15.40 16.84
CA ASN A 490 25.48 15.66 17.28
C ASN A 490 26.09 14.42 17.96
N ALA A 491 27.40 14.43 18.16
CA ALA A 491 28.09 13.29 18.78
C ALA A 491 27.48 12.86 20.13
N SER A 492 27.05 13.79 20.98
CA SER A 492 26.46 13.47 22.29
C SER A 492 25.11 12.77 22.16
N GLU A 493 24.28 13.19 21.20
CA GLU A 493 23.01 12.55 20.89
C GLU A 493 23.21 11.15 20.32
N LEU A 494 24.15 10.99 19.37
CA LEU A 494 24.47 9.68 18.82
C LEU A 494 24.97 8.71 19.90
N HIS A 495 25.87 9.13 20.80
CA HIS A 495 26.33 8.27 21.90
C HIS A 495 25.23 7.89 22.89
N ARG A 496 24.14 8.66 22.96
CA ARG A 496 22.97 8.32 23.78
C ARG A 496 22.08 7.27 23.11
N HIS A 497 22.02 7.27 21.79
CA HIS A 497 21.07 6.46 21.02
C HIS A 497 21.71 5.26 20.33
N CYS A 498 23.04 5.23 20.21
CA CYS A 498 23.79 4.24 19.46
C CYS A 498 24.84 3.55 20.33
N ASP A 499 25.04 2.25 20.11
CA ASP A 499 26.07 1.47 20.77
C ASP A 499 27.33 1.40 19.91
N PHE A 500 28.25 2.34 20.10
CA PHE A 500 29.53 2.37 19.36
C PHE A 500 30.46 1.19 19.66
N ASN A 501 30.18 0.37 20.68
CA ASN A 501 30.93 -0.85 20.95
C ASN A 501 30.37 -2.05 20.17
N HIS A 502 29.17 -1.92 19.61
CA HIS A 502 28.51 -2.95 18.84
C HIS A 502 28.34 -2.50 17.39
N ARG A 503 29.16 -3.10 16.53
CA ARG A 503 29.07 -2.93 15.08
C ARG A 503 28.66 -4.22 14.44
N GLU A 504 27.87 -4.07 13.39
CA GLU A 504 27.32 -5.21 12.68
C GLU A 504 28.36 -5.82 11.76
N PRO A 505 28.67 -7.12 11.88
CA PRO A 505 29.79 -7.72 11.15
C PRO A 505 29.68 -7.60 9.62
N TYR A 506 28.46 -7.55 9.08
CA TYR A 506 28.22 -7.62 7.64
C TYR A 506 28.26 -6.24 6.96
N VAL A 507 27.72 -5.21 7.61
CA VAL A 507 27.67 -3.84 7.07
C VAL A 507 28.66 -2.88 7.75
N ASN A 508 29.31 -3.31 8.84
CA ASN A 508 30.22 -2.51 9.66
C ASN A 508 29.59 -1.20 10.17
N GLU A 509 28.27 -1.20 10.37
CA GLU A 509 27.50 -0.05 10.83
C GLU A 509 27.27 -0.11 12.35
N THR A 510 27.16 1.05 12.98
CA THR A 510 26.83 1.18 14.40
C THR A 510 25.33 1.01 14.60
N THR A 511 24.92 0.14 15.53
CA THR A 511 23.49 -0.01 15.84
C THR A 511 22.96 1.13 16.72
N CYS A 512 21.72 1.55 16.45
CA CYS A 512 21.03 2.60 17.21
C CYS A 512 19.60 2.17 17.58
N ASN A 513 19.06 2.64 18.72
CA ASN A 513 17.71 2.33 19.24
C ASN A 513 17.44 0.89 19.69
N CYS A 514 18.42 0.00 19.61
CA CYS A 514 18.28 -1.39 20.00
C CYS A 514 18.63 -1.64 21.46
N GLY A 515 18.12 -2.75 21.99
CA GLY A 515 18.53 -3.26 23.30
C GLY A 515 19.99 -3.72 23.31
N PRO A 516 20.57 -4.00 24.49
CA PRO A 516 21.93 -4.50 24.60
C PRO A 516 22.07 -5.81 23.79
N ASN A 517 22.96 -5.81 22.79
CA ASN A 517 23.27 -6.90 21.84
C ASN A 517 22.27 -7.13 20.69
N GLY A 518 21.33 -6.22 20.41
CA GLY A 518 20.27 -6.46 19.43
C GLY A 518 20.50 -5.82 18.07
N GLN A 519 20.47 -6.62 17.00
CA GLN A 519 20.09 -6.17 15.66
C GLN A 519 18.59 -5.82 15.56
N LEU A 520 17.81 -6.36 16.51
CA LEU A 520 16.36 -6.31 16.54
C LEU A 520 15.84 -5.41 17.66
N ILE A 521 14.78 -4.70 17.34
CA ILE A 521 14.09 -3.79 18.24
C ILE A 521 13.44 -4.58 19.37
N LEU A 522 13.54 -4.06 20.60
CA LEU A 522 12.84 -4.66 21.73
C LEU A 522 11.32 -4.55 21.52
N PRO A 523 10.52 -5.60 21.82
CA PRO A 523 9.07 -5.58 21.57
C PRO A 523 8.28 -4.47 22.28
N ASP A 524 8.84 -3.90 23.36
CA ASP A 524 8.28 -2.80 24.14
C ASP A 524 8.74 -1.41 23.67
N ASN A 525 9.71 -1.33 22.76
CA ASN A 525 10.11 -0.06 22.15
C ASN A 525 8.93 0.46 21.28
N PRO A 526 8.50 1.72 21.44
CA PRO A 526 7.43 2.29 20.62
C PRO A 526 7.67 2.14 19.11
N SER A 527 8.93 2.18 18.68
CA SER A 527 9.33 2.09 17.28
C SER A 527 9.10 0.69 16.69
N ALA A 528 8.84 -0.33 17.52
CA ALA A 528 8.39 -1.63 17.05
C ALA A 528 6.95 -1.60 16.52
N ARG A 529 6.13 -0.63 16.95
CA ARG A 529 4.69 -0.59 16.63
C ARG A 529 4.24 0.72 16.00
N TYR A 530 4.74 1.87 16.41
CA TYR A 530 4.26 3.16 15.93
C TYR A 530 5.13 3.65 14.78
N VAL A 531 4.54 4.47 13.90
CA VAL A 531 5.29 5.13 12.82
C VAL A 531 6.41 5.95 13.45
N GLY A 532 7.64 5.68 13.02
CA GLY A 532 8.84 6.41 13.41
C GLY A 532 9.12 7.54 12.45
N ILE A 533 9.81 8.58 12.94
CA ILE A 533 10.17 9.75 12.13
C ILE A 533 11.62 10.18 12.42
N SER A 534 12.30 10.66 11.38
CA SER A 534 13.65 11.22 11.44
C SER A 534 13.75 12.38 10.46
N PRO A 535 14.17 13.58 10.90
CA PRO A 535 14.27 14.72 9.98
C PRO A 535 15.39 14.50 8.97
N VAL A 536 15.19 14.92 7.74
CA VAL A 536 16.21 14.94 6.69
C VAL A 536 16.70 16.37 6.55
N LEU A 537 17.99 16.59 6.83
CA LEU A 537 18.57 17.92 6.86
C LEU A 537 19.60 18.12 5.76
N LEU A 538 19.63 19.32 5.19
CA LEU A 538 20.65 19.73 4.23
C LEU A 538 21.87 20.36 4.91
N PRO A 539 23.09 20.20 4.35
CA PRO A 539 23.39 19.46 3.12
C PRO A 539 23.25 17.94 3.32
N TYR A 540 22.47 17.29 2.45
CA TYR A 540 22.15 15.87 2.55
C TYR A 540 23.40 15.02 2.32
N GLY A 541 23.61 13.98 3.13
CA GLY A 541 24.72 13.04 2.97
C GLY A 541 26.13 13.59 3.18
N PHE A 542 26.33 14.92 3.27
CA PHE A 542 27.65 15.56 3.36
C PHE A 542 28.48 15.14 4.57
N TRP A 543 27.83 14.67 5.63
CA TRP A 543 28.47 14.29 6.90
C TRP A 543 28.65 12.79 7.07
N LEU A 544 28.19 11.96 6.14
CA LEU A 544 28.23 10.49 6.25
C LEU A 544 29.67 9.94 6.37
N ASP A 545 30.63 10.58 5.72
CA ASP A 545 32.05 10.21 5.74
C ASP A 545 32.86 10.88 6.86
N LYS A 546 32.21 11.66 7.74
CA LYS A 546 32.85 12.48 8.77
C LYS A 546 32.45 12.03 10.17
N ALA A 547 33.36 12.24 11.11
CA ALA A 547 32.99 12.17 12.52
C ALA A 547 31.91 13.22 12.81
N PRO A 548 30.78 12.84 13.43
CA PRO A 548 29.71 13.77 13.76
C PRO A 548 30.25 14.92 14.63
N PRO A 549 30.08 16.19 14.22
CA PRO A 549 30.58 17.32 15.00
C PRO A 549 29.78 17.48 16.30
N SER A 550 30.31 18.28 17.24
CA SER A 550 29.56 18.70 18.43
C SER A 550 28.38 19.61 18.09
N SER A 551 28.41 20.25 16.92
CA SER A 551 27.37 21.12 16.38
C SER A 551 27.52 21.23 14.87
N TYR A 552 26.41 21.30 14.14
CA TYR A 552 26.42 21.46 12.69
C TYR A 552 26.38 22.95 12.32
N PRO A 553 27.27 23.43 11.43
CA PRO A 553 27.32 24.84 11.05
C PRO A 553 26.12 25.28 10.18
N VAL A 554 25.49 24.33 9.49
CA VAL A 554 24.31 24.53 8.64
C VAL A 554 23.36 23.34 8.84
N SER A 555 22.10 23.65 9.07
CA SER A 555 21.04 22.68 9.33
C SER A 555 19.72 23.22 8.76
N VAL A 556 19.38 22.81 7.54
CA VAL A 556 18.14 23.24 6.87
C VAL A 556 17.22 22.04 6.74
N ASN A 557 16.01 22.15 7.29
CA ASN A 557 15.04 21.06 7.20
C ASN A 557 14.58 20.85 5.76
N CYS A 558 14.74 19.63 5.24
CA CYS A 558 14.34 19.21 3.91
C CYS A 558 13.15 18.25 3.93
N GLY A 559 12.62 17.88 5.10
CA GLY A 559 11.55 16.91 5.22
C GLY A 559 11.85 15.85 6.27
N ASP A 560 11.17 14.71 6.15
CA ASP A 560 11.24 13.65 7.14
C ASP A 560 11.29 12.28 6.46
N ASN A 561 12.12 11.39 6.98
CA ASN A 561 12.08 9.95 6.76
C ASN A 561 11.10 9.31 7.76
N PHE A 562 10.40 8.28 7.31
CA PHE A 562 9.39 7.56 8.07
C PHE A 562 9.65 6.06 8.04
N SER A 563 9.42 5.43 9.19
CA SER A 563 9.48 3.98 9.34
C SER A 563 8.12 3.45 9.75
N THR A 564 7.58 2.47 9.03
CA THR A 564 6.24 1.90 9.26
C THR A 564 6.36 0.46 9.78
N PRO A 565 6.55 0.23 11.07
CA PRO A 565 6.90 -1.11 11.56
C PRO A 565 5.73 -2.09 11.49
N ARG A 566 5.99 -3.32 11.01
CA ARG A 566 4.96 -4.36 10.82
C ARG A 566 4.09 -4.62 12.04
N MET A 567 4.67 -4.68 13.24
CA MET A 567 3.93 -5.09 14.45
C MET A 567 2.74 -4.17 14.77
N GLY A 568 2.74 -2.94 14.23
CA GLY A 568 1.62 -2.00 14.35
C GLY A 568 0.77 -1.82 13.11
N SER A 569 1.07 -2.50 11.99
CA SER A 569 0.26 -2.40 10.77
C SER A 569 -1.14 -2.95 11.03
N CYS A 570 -2.15 -2.18 10.69
CA CYS A 570 -3.53 -2.64 10.67
C CYS A 570 -3.85 -3.27 9.31
N GLY A 571 -4.70 -4.29 9.30
CA GLY A 571 -5.39 -4.64 8.06
C GLY A 571 -6.22 -3.45 7.55
N LEU A 572 -6.50 -3.41 6.25
CA LEU A 572 -7.31 -2.34 5.61
C LEU A 572 -8.66 -2.09 6.32
N THR A 573 -9.19 -3.13 6.96
CA THR A 573 -10.50 -3.21 7.62
C THR A 573 -10.43 -2.82 9.09
N GLN A 574 -9.26 -2.98 9.71
CA GLN A 574 -9.07 -2.90 11.14
C GLN A 574 -8.98 -1.43 11.55
N SER A 575 -9.71 -1.08 12.61
CA SER A 575 -9.66 0.28 13.17
C SER A 575 -8.37 0.48 13.96
N LEU A 576 -7.76 1.66 13.83
CA LEU A 576 -6.56 2.01 14.59
C LEU A 576 -6.87 1.96 16.09
N GLY A 577 -5.96 1.34 16.86
CA GLY A 577 -6.05 1.11 18.30
C GLY A 577 -6.55 -0.29 18.67
N GLU A 578 -7.14 -1.03 17.72
CA GLU A 578 -7.61 -2.39 17.98
C GLU A 578 -6.46 -3.39 17.91
N ASN A 579 -6.35 -4.28 18.91
CA ASN A 579 -5.36 -5.37 18.96
C ASN A 579 -3.90 -4.92 18.76
N GLY A 580 -3.58 -3.70 19.18
CA GLY A 580 -2.23 -3.14 19.05
C GLY A 580 -1.87 -2.63 17.67
N CYS A 581 -2.84 -2.52 16.75
CA CYS A 581 -2.63 -1.83 15.48
C CYS A 581 -2.67 -0.31 15.71
N THR A 582 -1.73 0.38 15.09
CA THR A 582 -1.38 1.78 15.39
C THR A 582 -1.25 2.59 14.11
N TRP A 583 -1.11 1.95 12.95
CA TRP A 583 -1.06 2.63 11.66
C TRP A 583 -1.53 1.72 10.53
N ARG A 584 -1.94 2.32 9.42
CA ARG A 584 -2.26 1.59 8.20
C ARG A 584 -1.98 2.40 6.96
N MET A 585 -1.62 1.71 5.90
CA MET A 585 -1.57 2.28 4.56
C MET A 585 -2.98 2.27 3.96
N LEU A 586 -3.43 3.39 3.41
CA LEU A 586 -4.69 3.44 2.67
C LEU A 586 -4.50 2.79 1.29
N PRO A 587 -5.54 2.14 0.72
CA PRO A 587 -5.43 1.34 -0.51
C PRO A 587 -5.45 2.22 -1.77
N ARG A 588 -4.60 3.24 -1.81
CA ARG A 588 -4.48 4.18 -2.94
C ARG A 588 -3.02 4.52 -3.12
N VAL A 589 -2.51 4.24 -4.31
CA VAL A 589 -1.11 4.45 -4.62
C VAL A 589 -1.01 5.27 -5.89
N ARG A 590 -0.44 6.47 -5.80
CA ARG A 590 -0.09 7.24 -7.00
C ARG A 590 1.33 6.88 -7.39
N MET A 591 1.60 6.85 -8.69
CA MET A 591 2.88 6.40 -9.21
C MET A 591 3.49 7.50 -10.07
N LEU A 592 4.78 7.70 -9.84
CA LEU A 592 5.68 8.55 -10.58
C LEU A 592 6.81 7.68 -11.08
N PHE A 593 7.40 8.06 -12.21
CA PHE A 593 8.59 7.41 -12.73
C PHE A 593 9.66 8.45 -13.00
N GLY A 594 10.90 8.01 -13.17
CA GLY A 594 12.00 8.88 -13.56
C GLY A 594 11.72 9.82 -14.74
N PRO A 595 11.04 9.41 -15.84
CA PRO A 595 10.71 10.32 -16.93
C PRO A 595 9.74 11.43 -16.53
N ASP A 596 8.84 11.19 -15.56
CA ASP A 596 7.96 12.22 -15.03
C ASP A 596 8.79 13.29 -14.28
N LEU A 597 9.80 12.86 -13.51
CA LEU A 597 10.75 13.77 -12.87
C LEU A 597 11.53 14.59 -13.91
N MET A 598 12.08 13.95 -14.95
CA MET A 598 12.83 14.65 -15.99
C MET A 598 11.97 15.66 -16.75
N HIS A 599 10.72 15.28 -17.07
CA HIS A 599 9.77 16.19 -17.71
C HIS A 599 9.44 17.39 -16.82
N ALA A 600 9.39 17.17 -15.50
CA ALA A 600 9.22 18.22 -14.52
C ALA A 600 10.50 19.06 -14.27
N GLY A 601 11.61 18.78 -14.96
CA GLY A 601 12.86 19.54 -14.89
C GLY A 601 13.86 19.03 -13.85
N TRP A 602 13.77 17.76 -13.47
CA TRP A 602 14.79 17.11 -12.65
C TRP A 602 16.13 17.07 -13.38
N ASN A 603 17.21 17.39 -12.68
CA ASN A 603 18.56 17.21 -13.19
C ASN A 603 19.14 15.89 -12.65
N PRO A 604 19.37 14.87 -13.50
CA PRO A 604 19.95 13.60 -13.07
C PRO A 604 21.44 13.72 -12.74
N ASN A 605 22.10 14.81 -13.16
CA ASN A 605 23.49 15.10 -12.86
C ASN A 605 23.60 16.49 -12.20
N PRO A 606 23.01 16.65 -11.00
CA PRO A 606 23.13 17.92 -10.28
C PRO A 606 24.61 18.16 -9.93
N PRO A 607 25.11 19.42 -9.98
CA PRO A 607 26.39 19.72 -9.37
C PRO A 607 26.33 19.35 -7.89
N ALA A 608 27.42 18.82 -7.34
CA ALA A 608 27.48 18.44 -5.93
C ALA A 608 27.16 19.65 -5.05
N ASP A 609 26.22 19.48 -4.12
CA ASP A 609 25.94 20.49 -3.12
C ASP A 609 27.16 20.71 -2.22
N THR A 610 27.21 21.90 -1.62
CA THR A 610 28.24 22.28 -0.65
C THR A 610 27.57 22.74 0.64
N LEU A 611 28.35 22.91 1.71
CA LEU A 611 27.85 23.43 2.99
C LEU A 611 27.04 24.72 2.87
N THR A 612 27.34 25.56 1.89
CA THR A 612 26.72 26.89 1.74
C THR A 612 25.91 27.04 0.46
N ASN A 613 25.80 25.99 -0.36
CA ASN A 613 25.06 26.03 -1.61
C ASN A 613 24.35 24.70 -1.84
N MET A 614 23.03 24.72 -1.69
CA MET A 614 22.12 23.57 -1.82
C MET A 614 21.18 23.74 -3.02
N THR A 615 21.52 24.65 -3.94
CA THR A 615 20.64 25.06 -5.05
C THR A 615 20.26 23.89 -5.95
N ALA A 616 21.14 22.90 -6.10
CA ALA A 616 20.90 21.77 -6.98
C ALA A 616 19.84 20.83 -6.39
N THR A 617 19.97 20.47 -5.12
CA THR A 617 18.95 19.68 -4.41
C THR A 617 17.63 20.41 -4.34
N GLU A 618 17.62 21.70 -3.99
CA GLU A 618 16.39 22.48 -3.98
C GLU A 618 15.70 22.54 -5.35
N ALA A 619 16.47 22.58 -6.45
CA ALA A 619 15.91 22.55 -7.80
C ALA A 619 15.25 21.20 -8.11
N ASN A 620 15.87 20.10 -7.69
CA ASN A 620 15.33 18.75 -7.84
C ASN A 620 14.11 18.51 -6.93
N VAL A 621 14.09 19.03 -5.70
CA VAL A 621 12.90 19.05 -4.83
C VAL A 621 11.73 19.73 -5.55
N ARG A 622 11.96 20.92 -6.12
CA ARG A 622 10.93 21.63 -6.89
C ARG A 622 10.49 20.85 -8.14
N ALA A 623 11.40 20.12 -8.80
CA ALA A 623 11.05 19.27 -9.93
C ALA A 623 10.17 18.09 -9.50
N PHE A 624 10.51 17.45 -8.38
CA PHE A 624 9.71 16.37 -7.80
C PHE A 624 8.28 16.85 -7.49
N GLN A 625 8.14 17.97 -6.79
CA GLN A 625 6.83 18.57 -6.49
C GLN A 625 6.00 18.87 -7.75
N ARG A 626 6.64 19.36 -8.82
CA ARG A 626 5.97 19.57 -10.12
C ARG A 626 5.51 18.25 -10.76
N ALA A 627 6.30 17.19 -10.65
CA ALA A 627 5.95 15.87 -11.15
C ALA A 627 4.73 15.30 -10.40
N VAL A 628 4.74 15.38 -9.06
CA VAL A 628 3.60 15.01 -8.20
C VAL A 628 2.35 15.78 -8.64
N ALA A 629 2.43 17.11 -8.71
CA ALA A 629 1.30 17.96 -9.10
C ALA A 629 0.76 17.61 -10.51
N THR A 630 1.63 17.18 -11.43
CA THR A 630 1.21 16.74 -12.77
C THR A 630 0.37 15.46 -12.69
N VAL A 631 0.80 14.47 -11.91
CA VAL A 631 0.00 13.25 -11.68
C VAL A 631 -1.34 13.57 -11.02
N GLU A 632 -1.36 14.53 -10.09
CA GLU A 632 -2.61 14.96 -9.44
C GLU A 632 -3.62 15.58 -10.41
N THR A 633 -3.18 16.15 -11.54
CA THR A 633 -4.13 16.68 -12.55
C THR A 633 -4.89 15.59 -13.31
N ARG A 634 -4.41 14.33 -13.27
CA ARG A 634 -5.04 13.17 -13.92
C ARG A 634 -6.09 12.48 -13.05
N LEU A 635 -6.19 12.88 -11.79
CA LEU A 635 -7.11 12.33 -10.81
C LEU A 635 -7.95 13.45 -10.21
N LYS A 636 -9.10 13.10 -9.63
CA LYS A 636 -9.88 14.03 -8.82
C LYS A 636 -9.04 14.40 -7.58
N PRO A 637 -8.76 15.69 -7.35
CA PRO A 637 -7.92 16.11 -6.23
C PRO A 637 -8.48 15.64 -4.90
N ARG A 638 -7.61 15.07 -4.07
CA ARG A 638 -7.97 14.55 -2.76
C ARG A 638 -6.76 14.59 -1.83
N CYS A 639 -6.93 15.20 -0.66
CA CYS A 639 -5.91 15.19 0.37
C CYS A 639 -5.80 13.80 1.03
N CYS A 640 -4.61 13.48 1.53
CA CYS A 640 -4.42 12.30 2.38
C CYS A 640 -5.31 12.43 3.64
N GLY A 641 -6.19 11.46 3.86
CA GLY A 641 -7.19 11.48 4.94
C GLY A 641 -8.51 12.19 4.61
N CYS A 642 -8.64 12.72 3.39
CA CYS A 642 -9.87 13.23 2.81
C CYS A 642 -10.42 12.20 1.81
#